data_AF-A0A416XXS5-F1
#
_entry.id   AF-A0A416XXS5-F1
#
_cell.length_a   1.000
_cell.length_b   1.000
_cell.length_c   1.000
_cell.angle_alpha   90.00
_cell.angle_beta   90.00
_cell.angle_gamma   90.00
#
_symmetry.space_group_name_H-M   'P 1'
#
loop_
_entity.id
_entity.type
_entity.pdbx_description
1 polymer ?
#
loop_
_entity_poly.entity_id
_entity_poly.type
_entity_poly.pdbx_seq_one_letter_code
_entity_poly.pdbx_strand_id
1 'polypeptide(L)'
;MISAILFLSFFVFLILGIPIGICLGLSSICAILYSGTSLTIVATNMYSGISKFLLLAIPFFVLSGNIMAKAGISKRLIRFVDTCVGHKKGGIAIVCVIVACFFGAISGSGPATVAALGMVLIPAMIERGGFSAPFSTALMATSSSIAIVIPPSIAFVVYASITGVSIADMFTAGIVPGILMGVALVIVVLLEAKKHNIQPTQKKATAKERWDAFKDAFWGFLMPVIILGGIYGSVFTPTEAAAVSVVYGLFVGIFIYKEIKLKDLWDLMVDSAKTTGGIMLIVASASLFSFVCTKFGIAQAASDLLGSVAHNQFVFLLIVNIIFLIAGCFIDANSAMYIFIPIMLPVCKALGYDLVAFGIVATVNLAIGQVTPPVGVNLFVAISVKLKKGMEVTIQQISKAVMPMIAASVAVLLLITYVPQISTFLPKALAKDGAYTGTVAAATNSDTSSGDGADGSTAGNSSGNEDYNDIADYSDLGWEEQTWNFTCSTTENSTWAEGGRKFGELMEKATGGKIKVKVYAADQLTNGNQSEGIQALMNGDPVQISMHSNLIYSAFDPRFNVVSLPFLFDSVEDADAKLDGDAGEKLKAILDEYGLHCMGIAENGFRQLTNSKQEVKTVDDMKNLKIRVAGSNLLMECYKRWGADATNMNWSETYTALQQKTVEGQENPLPAIDAASVQEVQPYCSMWNAIYDCLFFCINGDIYNNLTPEQQKVVDEAGQKAVDYERAINRAGDDEIMNRWQNENGVKITKYEDMDIDSFKQAVDGVDAWYQNELESQGYDDAKDLIEAFTKKDTSSASTYDVEDRSDLDWPEQTWNFTCSTTETSTWAEGGRKFGELIEKATGGKIKVNVYAADQLTNGNQSEGIQALIDGDPVQISMHSNLIYSAFDPRFNVVSLPFLFDSVEDADAKLDGEAGEKLKEILDEDGLHCMGIAENGFRQLTNSKQEVKTVDDMKNLKIRVAGSNLLMECYKRWGADATNMNWSETYTALQQKTVEGQENPLPAIDAASVQEVQPYCSMWNAIYDCLFFCINGDIYDSMTPEQQEVIDECGRLATQYEREINRACDDEIMNRWQNENGVTITNYEDMDIDSFKQAVDGVDEWYQKELEGQGYDDAKELIETFTK
;
A
#
# COMPACT_ATOMS: atom_id res chain seq x y z
N MET A 1 2.77 10.93 38.30
CA MET A 1 1.59 10.80 39.20
C MET A 1 0.47 9.97 38.55
N ILE A 2 0.11 10.24 37.29
CA ILE A 2 -0.91 9.48 36.53
C ILE A 2 -0.63 7.97 36.53
N SER A 3 0.62 7.55 36.26
CA SER A 3 1.03 6.14 36.28
C SER A 3 0.81 5.50 37.65
N ALA A 4 1.10 6.22 38.73
CA ALA A 4 0.86 5.73 40.09
C ALA A 4 -0.64 5.55 40.36
N ILE A 5 -1.48 6.48 39.91
CA ILE A 5 -2.95 6.37 40.05
C ILE A 5 -3.47 5.18 39.24
N LEU A 6 -3.02 5.02 38.00
CA LEU A 6 -3.38 3.89 37.13
C LEU A 6 -3.05 2.55 37.80
N PHE A 7 -1.79 2.34 38.21
CA PHE A 7 -1.39 1.05 38.77
C PHE A 7 -1.91 0.83 40.20
N LEU A 8 -1.92 1.84 41.07
CA LEU A 8 -2.44 1.68 42.43
C LEU A 8 -3.94 1.38 42.41
N SER A 9 -4.73 2.11 41.63
CA SER A 9 -6.16 1.84 41.50
C SER A 9 -6.41 0.45 40.89
N PHE A 10 -5.66 0.08 39.85
CA PHE A 10 -5.70 -1.26 39.26
C PHE A 10 -5.46 -2.37 40.30
N PHE A 11 -4.35 -2.29 41.06
CA PHE A 11 -4.01 -3.30 42.06
C PHE A 11 -5.00 -3.30 43.24
N VAL A 12 -5.52 -2.14 43.65
CA VAL A 12 -6.57 -2.05 44.67
C VAL A 12 -7.83 -2.76 44.20
N PHE A 13 -8.32 -2.49 42.99
CA PHE A 13 -9.49 -3.17 42.42
C PHE A 13 -9.26 -4.68 42.30
N LEU A 14 -8.06 -5.10 41.88
CA LEU A 14 -7.68 -6.50 41.79
C LEU A 14 -7.71 -7.20 43.17
N ILE A 15 -7.16 -6.57 44.22
CA ILE A 15 -7.16 -7.11 45.59
C ILE A 15 -8.58 -7.19 46.17
N LEU A 16 -9.46 -6.26 45.79
CA LEU A 16 -10.87 -6.28 46.17
C LEU A 16 -11.67 -7.39 45.46
N GLY A 17 -11.06 -8.15 44.56
CA GLY A 17 -11.70 -9.26 43.85
C GLY A 17 -12.62 -8.80 42.71
N ILE A 18 -12.43 -7.58 42.20
CA ILE A 18 -13.18 -7.07 41.05
C ILE A 18 -12.69 -7.81 39.78
N PRO A 19 -13.59 -8.17 38.83
CA PRO A 19 -13.20 -8.78 37.56
C PRO A 19 -12.17 -7.95 36.80
N ILE A 20 -11.16 -8.60 36.19
CA ILE A 20 -10.00 -7.93 35.57
C ILE A 20 -10.38 -6.90 34.52
N GLY A 21 -11.34 -7.22 33.63
CA GLY A 21 -11.81 -6.26 32.63
C GLY A 21 -12.38 -4.99 33.27
N ILE A 22 -13.01 -5.10 34.44
CA ILE A 22 -13.50 -3.93 35.19
C ILE A 22 -12.34 -3.21 35.89
N CYS A 23 -11.36 -3.94 36.44
CA CYS A 23 -10.16 -3.34 37.03
C CYS A 23 -9.41 -2.46 36.02
N LEU A 24 -9.19 -2.98 34.80
CA LEU A 24 -8.52 -2.26 33.70
C LEU A 24 -9.30 -1.01 33.27
N GLY A 25 -10.62 -1.15 33.09
CA GLY A 25 -11.46 -0.02 32.67
C GLY A 25 -11.52 1.07 33.74
N LEU A 26 -11.80 0.70 35.00
CA LEU A 26 -11.92 1.66 36.10
C LEU A 26 -10.58 2.33 36.43
N SER A 27 -9.47 1.61 36.42
CA SER A 27 -8.15 2.21 36.67
C SER A 27 -7.79 3.23 35.59
N SER A 28 -8.11 2.92 34.33
CA SER A 28 -7.92 3.83 33.20
C SER A 28 -8.81 5.05 33.30
N ILE A 29 -10.08 4.89 33.69
CA ILE A 29 -11.00 6.01 33.97
C ILE A 29 -10.46 6.88 35.10
N CYS A 30 -9.95 6.30 36.19
CA CYS A 30 -9.34 7.07 37.28
C CYS A 30 -8.13 7.88 36.80
N ALA A 31 -7.28 7.29 35.94
CA ALA A 31 -6.13 7.98 35.36
C ALA A 31 -6.55 9.12 34.41
N ILE A 32 -7.55 8.88 33.55
CA ILE A 32 -8.11 9.87 32.62
C ILE A 32 -8.74 11.04 33.39
N LEU A 33 -9.57 10.75 34.40
CA LEU A 33 -10.18 11.76 35.27
C LEU A 33 -9.13 12.63 35.96
N TYR A 34 -8.04 12.02 36.44
CA TYR A 34 -6.97 12.77 37.08
C TYR A 34 -6.16 13.62 36.09
N SER A 35 -5.99 13.14 34.86
CA SER A 35 -5.27 13.88 33.81
C SER A 35 -6.01 15.11 33.26
N GLY A 36 -7.31 15.26 33.55
CA GLY A 36 -8.15 16.31 32.97
C GLY A 36 -8.61 16.03 31.53
N THR A 37 -8.31 14.84 30.99
CA THR A 37 -8.70 14.42 29.64
C THR A 37 -10.20 14.10 29.56
N SER A 38 -10.82 14.37 28.41
CA SER A 38 -12.25 14.10 28.17
C SER A 38 -12.62 12.62 28.40
N LEU A 39 -13.74 12.40 29.12
CA LEU A 39 -14.31 11.06 29.31
C LEU A 39 -14.84 10.43 28.01
N THR A 40 -15.06 11.21 26.95
CA THR A 40 -15.46 10.69 25.63
C THR A 40 -14.43 9.69 25.07
N ILE A 41 -13.16 9.86 25.45
CA ILE A 41 -12.06 8.96 25.07
C ILE A 41 -12.28 7.54 25.62
N VAL A 42 -12.95 7.40 26.77
CA VAL A 42 -13.30 6.09 27.36
C VAL A 42 -14.17 5.29 26.41
N ALA A 43 -15.28 5.88 25.94
CA ALA A 43 -16.21 5.21 25.03
C ALA A 43 -15.57 4.89 23.69
N THR A 44 -14.83 5.86 23.12
CA THR A 44 -14.18 5.73 21.81
C THR A 44 -13.12 4.63 21.80
N ASN A 45 -12.23 4.59 22.80
CA ASN A 45 -11.19 3.56 22.89
C ASN A 45 -11.76 2.17 23.22
N MET A 46 -12.77 2.10 24.08
CA MET A 46 -13.43 0.84 24.39
C MET A 46 -14.14 0.27 23.15
N TYR A 47 -14.78 1.11 22.34
CA TYR A 47 -15.44 0.71 21.09
C TYR A 47 -14.42 0.32 20.01
N SER A 48 -13.43 1.17 19.74
CA SER A 48 -12.36 0.92 18.76
C SER A 48 -11.59 -0.37 19.06
N GLY A 49 -11.36 -0.65 20.35
CA GLY A 49 -10.73 -1.88 20.80
C GLY A 49 -11.46 -3.16 20.39
N ILE A 50 -12.80 -3.14 20.42
CA ILE A 50 -13.64 -4.31 20.11
C ILE A 50 -14.10 -4.36 18.65
N SER A 51 -14.02 -3.25 17.91
CA SER A 51 -14.47 -3.14 16.51
C SER A 51 -13.43 -3.62 15.49
N LYS A 52 -12.54 -4.55 15.88
CA LYS A 52 -11.53 -5.13 14.97
C LYS A 52 -12.06 -6.40 14.30
N PHE A 53 -12.08 -6.44 12.97
CA PHE A 53 -12.58 -7.60 12.19
C PHE A 53 -11.94 -8.93 12.62
N LEU A 54 -10.63 -8.92 12.88
CA LEU A 54 -9.89 -10.10 13.35
C LEU A 54 -10.44 -10.72 14.65
N LEU A 55 -11.10 -9.92 15.50
CA LEU A 55 -11.69 -10.40 16.75
C LEU A 55 -12.98 -11.21 16.53
N LEU A 56 -13.61 -11.16 15.34
CA LEU A 56 -14.74 -12.02 14.99
C LEU A 56 -14.36 -13.51 14.96
N ALA A 57 -13.07 -13.82 14.77
CA ALA A 57 -12.58 -15.19 14.87
C ALA A 57 -12.80 -15.78 16.28
N ILE A 58 -12.76 -14.96 17.33
CA ILE A 58 -12.95 -15.40 18.73
C ILE A 58 -14.34 -16.04 18.95
N PRO A 59 -15.48 -15.36 18.70
CA PRO A 59 -16.79 -15.97 18.87
C PRO A 59 -16.98 -17.22 18.02
N PHE A 60 -16.49 -17.23 16.78
CA PHE A 60 -16.64 -18.38 15.90
C PHE A 60 -15.80 -19.57 16.36
N PHE A 61 -14.56 -19.39 16.79
CA PHE A 61 -13.75 -20.48 17.34
C PHE A 61 -14.28 -20.96 18.69
N VAL A 62 -14.76 -20.07 19.56
CA VAL A 62 -15.43 -20.45 20.82
C VAL A 62 -16.68 -21.30 20.53
N LEU A 63 -17.51 -20.86 19.59
CA LEU A 63 -18.71 -21.59 19.18
C LEU A 63 -18.38 -22.94 18.55
N SER A 64 -17.39 -22.99 17.66
CA SER A 64 -16.89 -24.22 17.04
C SER A 64 -16.40 -25.22 18.09
N GLY A 65 -15.59 -24.77 19.06
CA GLY A 65 -15.13 -25.60 20.18
C GLY A 65 -16.27 -26.19 21.01
N ASN A 66 -17.29 -25.38 21.32
CA ASN A 66 -18.48 -25.83 22.07
C ASN A 66 -19.31 -26.86 21.28
N ILE A 67 -19.53 -26.62 19.98
CA ILE A 67 -20.21 -27.56 19.07
C ILE A 67 -19.46 -28.89 19.03
N MET A 68 -18.14 -28.84 18.87
CA MET A 68 -17.28 -30.02 18.77
C MET A 68 -17.26 -30.84 20.06
N ALA A 69 -17.24 -30.17 21.21
CA ALA A 69 -17.35 -30.82 22.52
C ALA A 69 -18.67 -31.59 22.63
N LYS A 70 -19.77 -31.00 22.15
CA LYS A 70 -21.10 -31.63 22.16
C LYS A 70 -21.23 -32.76 21.12
N ALA A 71 -20.56 -32.65 19.97
CA ALA A 71 -20.60 -33.62 18.88
C ALA A 71 -19.96 -34.99 19.21
N GLY A 72 -19.41 -35.18 20.41
CA GLY A 72 -18.86 -36.46 20.85
C GLY A 72 -17.54 -36.86 20.17
N ILE A 73 -16.83 -35.89 19.60
CA ILE A 73 -15.54 -36.10 18.91
C ILE A 73 -14.46 -36.57 19.89
N SER A 74 -14.44 -36.03 21.10
CA SER A 74 -13.49 -36.42 22.15
C SER A 74 -13.47 -37.93 22.41
N LYS A 75 -14.64 -38.58 22.53
CA LYS A 75 -14.73 -40.03 22.75
C LYS A 75 -14.14 -40.85 21.60
N ARG A 76 -14.33 -40.39 20.36
CA ARG A 76 -13.84 -41.05 19.14
C ARG A 76 -12.34 -40.90 18.99
N LEU A 77 -11.81 -39.69 19.24
CA LEU A 77 -10.37 -39.43 19.29
C LEU A 77 -9.68 -40.28 20.36
N ILE A 78 -10.25 -40.35 21.57
CA ILE A 78 -9.73 -41.20 22.65
C ILE A 78 -9.67 -42.66 22.19
N ARG A 79 -10.75 -43.18 21.60
CA ARG A 79 -10.82 -44.57 21.11
C ARG A 79 -9.73 -44.84 20.07
N PHE A 80 -9.58 -43.97 19.07
CA PHE A 80 -8.58 -44.15 18.02
C PHE A 80 -7.15 -44.11 18.57
N VAL A 81 -6.82 -43.11 19.37
CA VAL A 81 -5.48 -42.96 19.95
C VAL A 81 -5.17 -44.14 20.90
N ASP A 82 -6.14 -44.62 21.69
CA ASP A 82 -6.00 -45.81 22.56
C ASP A 82 -5.68 -47.07 21.74
N THR A 83 -6.30 -47.28 20.57
CA THR A 83 -5.94 -48.41 19.68
C THR A 83 -4.52 -48.31 19.10
N CYS A 84 -3.99 -47.09 18.98
CA CYS A 84 -2.66 -46.84 18.44
C CYS A 84 -1.57 -47.02 19.50
N VAL A 85 -1.73 -46.43 20.69
CA VAL A 85 -0.66 -46.34 21.71
C VAL A 85 -1.01 -46.96 23.06
N GLY A 86 -2.25 -47.36 23.32
CA GLY A 86 -2.70 -47.92 24.61
C GLY A 86 -2.00 -49.21 25.04
N HIS A 87 -1.45 -49.96 24.09
CA HIS A 87 -0.66 -51.18 24.34
C HIS A 87 0.77 -50.91 24.85
N LYS A 88 1.23 -49.66 24.85
CA LYS A 88 2.53 -49.28 25.42
C LYS A 88 2.43 -49.10 26.94
N LYS A 89 3.56 -49.19 27.65
CA LYS A 89 3.62 -48.88 29.09
C LYS A 89 3.24 -47.41 29.30
N GLY A 90 2.30 -47.15 30.23
CA GLY A 90 1.73 -45.81 30.42
C GLY A 90 0.80 -45.37 29.28
N GLY A 91 0.35 -46.29 28.41
CA GLY A 91 -0.38 -45.99 27.18
C GLY A 91 -1.57 -45.04 27.36
N ILE A 92 -2.41 -45.23 28.39
CA ILE A 92 -3.59 -44.37 28.62
C ILE A 92 -3.23 -42.92 29.00
N ALA A 93 -2.08 -42.70 29.64
CA ALA A 93 -1.57 -41.35 29.92
C ALA A 93 -0.98 -40.69 28.67
N ILE A 94 -0.35 -41.47 27.78
CA ILE A 94 0.06 -41.00 26.44
C ILE A 94 -1.17 -40.63 25.60
N VAL A 95 -2.25 -41.44 25.68
CA VAL A 95 -3.54 -41.11 25.06
C VAL A 95 -4.05 -39.76 25.59
N CYS A 96 -3.95 -39.52 26.89
CA CYS A 96 -4.34 -38.24 27.48
C CYS A 96 -3.60 -37.05 26.85
N VAL A 97 -2.27 -37.13 26.70
CA VAL A 97 -1.48 -36.05 26.09
C VAL A 97 -1.83 -35.83 24.63
N ILE A 98 -1.86 -36.90 23.82
CA ILE A 98 -2.12 -36.81 22.38
C ILE A 98 -3.54 -36.28 22.13
N VAL A 99 -4.55 -36.82 22.81
CA VAL A 99 -5.94 -36.38 22.66
C VAL A 99 -6.09 -34.94 23.12
N ALA A 100 -5.43 -34.53 24.21
CA ALA A 100 -5.47 -33.13 24.64
C ALA A 100 -4.83 -32.19 23.60
N CYS A 101 -3.76 -32.59 22.93
CA CYS A 101 -3.17 -31.81 21.84
C CYS A 101 -4.15 -31.65 20.66
N PHE A 102 -4.77 -32.75 20.21
CA PHE A 102 -5.74 -32.73 19.11
C PHE A 102 -7.05 -32.01 19.46
N PHE A 103 -7.59 -32.23 20.65
CA PHE A 103 -8.79 -31.54 21.09
C PHE A 103 -8.50 -30.06 21.40
N GLY A 104 -7.29 -29.77 21.85
CA GLY A 104 -6.80 -28.40 22.05
C GLY A 104 -6.79 -27.60 20.77
N ALA A 105 -6.33 -28.20 19.66
CA ALA A 105 -6.43 -27.63 18.31
C ALA A 105 -7.88 -27.34 17.86
N ILE A 106 -8.89 -27.84 18.57
CA ILE A 106 -10.30 -27.59 18.25
C ILE A 106 -10.90 -26.56 19.21
N SER A 107 -10.52 -26.62 20.49
CA SER A 107 -11.11 -25.79 21.55
C SER A 107 -10.42 -24.43 21.73
N GLY A 108 -9.13 -24.33 21.41
CA GLY A 108 -8.30 -23.15 21.66
C GLY A 108 -8.23 -22.70 23.13
N SER A 109 -8.64 -23.56 24.08
CA SER A 109 -8.81 -23.20 25.50
C SER A 109 -8.40 -24.34 26.43
N GLY A 110 -7.47 -24.04 27.34
CA GLY A 110 -6.98 -24.97 28.36
C GLY A 110 -8.08 -25.43 29.33
N PRO A 111 -8.74 -24.52 30.06
CA PRO A 111 -9.81 -24.87 31.01
C PRO A 111 -10.94 -25.68 30.37
N ALA A 112 -11.35 -25.30 29.15
CA ALA A 112 -12.40 -26.01 28.42
C ALA A 112 -11.98 -27.43 28.07
N THR A 113 -10.71 -27.62 27.67
CA THR A 113 -10.15 -28.95 27.37
C THR A 113 -10.10 -29.84 28.62
N VAL A 114 -9.72 -29.28 29.77
CA VAL A 114 -9.77 -30.02 31.05
C VAL A 114 -11.20 -30.45 31.38
N ALA A 115 -12.18 -29.55 31.26
CA ALA A 115 -13.57 -29.84 31.56
C ALA A 115 -14.15 -30.93 30.62
N ALA A 116 -13.83 -30.86 29.32
CA ALA A 116 -14.35 -31.79 28.32
C ALA A 116 -13.72 -33.18 28.40
N LEU A 117 -12.39 -33.26 28.54
CA LEU A 117 -11.66 -34.54 28.52
C LEU A 117 -11.46 -35.14 29.90
N GLY A 118 -11.35 -34.30 30.95
CA GLY A 118 -10.99 -34.73 32.30
C GLY A 118 -11.99 -35.70 32.91
N MET A 119 -13.29 -35.51 32.63
CA MET A 119 -14.36 -36.43 33.10
C MET A 119 -14.21 -37.87 32.59
N VAL A 120 -13.48 -38.07 31.48
CA VAL A 120 -13.27 -39.40 30.87
C VAL A 120 -11.86 -39.90 31.12
N LEU A 121 -10.85 -39.06 30.90
CA LEU A 121 -9.44 -39.46 30.91
C LEU A 121 -8.84 -39.55 32.32
N ILE A 122 -9.22 -38.68 33.26
CA ILE A 122 -8.73 -38.78 34.64
C ILE A 122 -9.18 -40.11 35.28
N PRO A 123 -10.49 -40.47 35.26
CA PRO A 123 -10.90 -41.78 35.75
C PRO A 123 -10.26 -42.95 35.00
N ALA A 124 -10.07 -42.84 33.67
CA ALA A 124 -9.46 -43.92 32.89
C ALA A 124 -7.98 -44.15 33.26
N MET A 125 -7.21 -43.09 33.51
CA MET A 125 -5.81 -43.19 33.95
C MET A 125 -5.69 -43.84 35.33
N ILE A 126 -6.64 -43.56 36.23
CA ILE A 126 -6.66 -44.14 37.58
C ILE A 126 -7.12 -45.60 37.53
N GLU A 127 -8.31 -45.87 36.96
CA GLU A 127 -8.98 -47.17 37.02
C GLU A 127 -8.33 -48.21 36.11
N ARG A 128 -7.93 -47.80 34.89
CA ARG A 128 -7.35 -48.71 33.89
C ARG A 128 -5.83 -48.62 33.87
N GLY A 129 -5.30 -47.41 34.07
CA GLY A 129 -3.87 -47.10 33.96
C GLY A 129 -3.03 -47.33 35.21
N GLY A 130 -3.65 -47.43 36.40
CA GLY A 130 -2.91 -47.58 37.65
C GLY A 130 -2.09 -46.35 38.06
N PHE A 131 -2.37 -45.17 37.47
CA PHE A 131 -1.76 -43.92 37.87
C PHE A 131 -2.39 -43.38 39.16
N SER A 132 -1.63 -42.62 39.93
CA SER A 132 -2.16 -41.95 41.12
C SER A 132 -3.18 -40.87 40.71
N ALA A 133 -4.18 -40.61 41.56
CA ALA A 133 -5.15 -39.54 41.30
C ALA A 133 -4.47 -38.17 41.14
N PRO A 134 -3.51 -37.75 42.00
CA PRO A 134 -2.81 -36.48 41.83
C PRO A 134 -2.06 -36.38 40.50
N PHE A 135 -1.36 -37.44 40.06
CA PHE A 135 -0.66 -37.44 38.78
C PHE A 135 -1.62 -37.36 37.60
N SER A 136 -2.71 -38.15 37.63
CA SER A 136 -3.70 -38.19 36.55
C SER A 136 -4.38 -36.84 36.38
N THR A 137 -4.74 -36.18 37.48
CA THR A 137 -5.35 -34.86 37.48
C THR A 137 -4.35 -33.78 37.03
N ALA A 138 -3.09 -33.84 37.49
CA ALA A 138 -2.03 -32.91 37.07
C ALA A 138 -1.67 -33.05 35.58
N LEU A 139 -1.61 -34.29 35.07
CA LEU A 139 -1.32 -34.55 33.66
C LEU A 139 -2.43 -34.01 32.77
N MET A 140 -3.69 -34.24 33.12
CA MET A 140 -4.82 -33.70 32.38
C MET A 140 -4.80 -32.17 32.36
N ALA A 141 -4.51 -31.53 33.50
CA ALA A 141 -4.37 -30.07 33.57
C ALA A 141 -3.25 -29.55 32.66
N THR A 142 -2.08 -30.19 32.70
CA THR A 142 -0.89 -29.77 31.94
C THR A 142 -0.99 -30.07 30.45
N SER A 143 -1.48 -31.24 30.06
CA SER A 143 -1.69 -31.55 28.66
C SER A 143 -2.74 -30.66 28.01
N SER A 144 -3.72 -30.20 28.79
CA SER A 144 -4.74 -29.27 28.31
C SER A 144 -4.21 -27.86 28.11
N SER A 145 -3.19 -27.42 28.85
CA SER A 145 -2.66 -26.07 28.63
C SER A 145 -1.97 -25.91 27.28
N ILE A 146 -1.54 -27.01 26.66
CA ILE A 146 -1.05 -27.02 25.26
C ILE A 146 -2.15 -26.56 24.28
N ALA A 147 -3.43 -26.63 24.64
CA ALA A 147 -4.55 -26.20 23.81
C ALA A 147 -4.50 -24.72 23.40
N ILE A 148 -3.84 -23.86 24.17
CA ILE A 148 -3.68 -22.45 23.78
C ILE A 148 -2.43 -22.22 22.92
N VAL A 149 -1.58 -23.24 22.74
CA VAL A 149 -0.35 -23.19 21.93
C VAL A 149 -0.54 -23.86 20.58
N ILE A 150 -1.31 -24.95 20.51
CA ILE A 150 -1.61 -25.63 19.25
C ILE A 150 -2.78 -24.93 18.55
N PRO A 151 -2.63 -24.53 17.28
CA PRO A 151 -3.66 -23.79 16.56
C PRO A 151 -4.85 -24.64 16.09
N PRO A 152 -6.00 -23.99 15.78
CA PRO A 152 -6.37 -22.60 16.07
C PRO A 152 -6.37 -22.26 17.57
N SER A 153 -5.79 -21.11 17.93
CA SER A 153 -5.67 -20.64 19.31
C SER A 153 -6.24 -19.24 19.48
N ILE A 154 -7.12 -19.07 20.47
CA ILE A 154 -7.69 -17.77 20.83
C ILE A 154 -6.59 -16.81 21.32
N ALA A 155 -5.58 -17.32 22.04
CA ALA A 155 -4.48 -16.51 22.55
C ALA A 155 -3.64 -15.90 21.42
N PHE A 156 -3.45 -16.64 20.32
CA PHE A 156 -2.78 -16.13 19.12
C PHE A 156 -3.59 -15.06 18.40
N VAL A 157 -4.92 -15.22 18.29
CA VAL A 157 -5.81 -14.19 17.73
C VAL A 157 -5.73 -12.91 18.57
N VAL A 158 -5.74 -13.04 19.90
CA VAL A 158 -5.58 -11.90 20.83
C VAL A 158 -4.22 -11.23 20.63
N TYR A 159 -3.12 -11.99 20.61
CA TYR A 159 -1.78 -11.46 20.41
C TYR A 159 -1.65 -10.71 19.07
N ALA A 160 -2.10 -11.31 17.98
CA ALA A 160 -2.14 -10.70 16.65
C ALA A 160 -2.95 -9.40 16.64
N SER A 161 -4.09 -9.38 17.33
CA SER A 161 -4.93 -8.16 17.43
C SER A 161 -4.26 -7.00 18.17
N ILE A 162 -3.31 -7.29 19.08
CA ILE A 162 -2.56 -6.31 19.85
C ILE A 162 -1.34 -5.82 19.05
N THR A 163 -0.61 -6.75 18.41
CA THR A 163 0.71 -6.49 17.84
C THR A 163 0.72 -6.20 16.34
N GLY A 164 -0.39 -6.51 15.64
CA GLY A 164 -0.51 -6.34 14.19
C GLY A 164 0.08 -7.48 13.36
N VAL A 165 0.71 -8.49 13.97
CA VAL A 165 1.24 -9.65 13.23
C VAL A 165 0.12 -10.52 12.65
N SER A 166 0.41 -11.23 11.56
CA SER A 166 -0.52 -12.14 10.91
C SER A 166 -0.94 -13.29 11.83
N ILE A 167 -2.25 -13.55 11.91
CA ILE A 167 -2.79 -14.72 12.61
C ILE A 167 -2.30 -16.01 11.93
N ALA A 168 -2.14 -16.02 10.61
CA ALA A 168 -1.66 -17.17 9.88
C ALA A 168 -0.22 -17.54 10.28
N ASP A 169 0.65 -16.53 10.44
CA ASP A 169 2.02 -16.69 10.95
C ASP A 169 2.03 -17.20 12.39
N MET A 170 1.18 -16.65 13.25
CA MET A 170 1.06 -17.11 14.63
C MET A 170 0.56 -18.57 14.70
N PHE A 171 -0.40 -18.94 13.86
CA PHE A 171 -0.89 -20.32 13.79
C PHE A 171 0.22 -21.26 13.29
N THR A 172 0.95 -20.95 12.22
CA THR A 172 2.05 -21.84 11.78
C THR A 172 3.14 -21.94 12.84
N ALA A 173 3.51 -20.81 13.45
CA ALA A 173 4.56 -20.75 14.46
C ALA A 173 4.26 -21.58 15.71
N GLY A 174 2.99 -21.74 16.09
CA GLY A 174 2.59 -22.52 17.27
C GLY A 174 2.67 -24.04 17.12
N ILE A 175 2.70 -24.56 15.88
CA ILE A 175 2.66 -26.01 15.61
C ILE A 175 3.86 -26.73 16.23
N VAL A 176 5.08 -26.26 15.92
CA VAL A 176 6.33 -26.92 16.36
C VAL A 176 6.49 -26.83 17.89
N PRO A 177 6.38 -25.65 18.55
CA PRO A 177 6.39 -25.53 20.00
C PRO A 177 5.33 -26.41 20.70
N GLY A 178 4.10 -26.46 20.17
CA GLY A 178 3.04 -27.28 20.74
C GLY A 178 3.35 -28.78 20.70
N ILE A 179 3.91 -29.27 19.58
CA ILE A 179 4.38 -30.65 19.46
C ILE A 179 5.52 -30.94 20.43
N LEU A 180 6.49 -30.02 20.57
CA LEU A 180 7.61 -30.17 21.50
C LEU A 180 7.13 -30.28 22.95
N MET A 181 6.16 -29.46 23.36
CA MET A 181 5.52 -29.56 24.68
C MET A 181 4.83 -30.92 24.85
N GLY A 182 4.08 -31.39 23.85
CA GLY A 182 3.44 -32.70 23.87
C GLY A 182 4.45 -33.85 24.04
N VAL A 183 5.56 -33.81 23.30
CA VAL A 183 6.65 -34.79 23.42
C VAL A 183 7.29 -34.73 24.80
N ALA A 184 7.54 -33.55 25.35
CA ALA A 184 8.09 -33.37 26.69
C ALA A 184 7.19 -34.01 27.76
N LEU A 185 5.87 -33.85 27.66
CA LEU A 185 4.92 -34.50 28.58
C LEU A 185 4.88 -36.02 28.40
N VAL A 186 4.97 -36.52 27.17
CA VAL A 186 5.07 -37.98 26.92
C VAL A 186 6.32 -38.55 27.58
N ILE A 187 7.45 -37.84 27.55
CA ILE A 187 8.68 -38.25 28.25
C ILE A 187 8.42 -38.35 29.76
N VAL A 188 7.76 -37.36 30.38
CA VAL A 188 7.39 -37.41 31.81
C VAL A 188 6.52 -38.62 32.12
N VAL A 189 5.54 -38.94 31.27
CA VAL A 189 4.68 -40.12 31.41
C VAL A 189 5.49 -41.41 31.36
N LEU A 190 6.45 -41.53 30.44
CA LEU A 190 7.31 -42.72 30.33
C LEU A 190 8.19 -42.91 31.57
N LEU A 191 8.72 -41.80 32.12
CA LEU A 191 9.51 -41.81 33.35
C LEU A 191 8.67 -42.23 34.56
N GLU A 192 7.46 -41.69 34.70
CA GLU A 192 6.54 -42.04 35.79
C GLU A 192 6.10 -43.50 35.70
N ALA A 193 5.73 -43.96 34.50
CA ALA A 193 5.34 -45.35 34.26
C ALA A 193 6.47 -46.33 34.58
N LYS A 194 7.72 -45.95 34.30
CA LYS A 194 8.91 -46.75 34.65
C LYS A 194 9.15 -46.74 36.15
N LYS A 195 9.09 -45.58 36.81
CA LYS A 195 9.32 -45.41 38.25
C LYS A 195 8.31 -46.20 39.10
N HIS A 196 7.05 -46.22 38.68
CA HIS A 196 5.96 -46.87 39.39
C HIS A 196 5.59 -48.26 38.82
N ASN A 197 6.42 -48.82 37.91
CA ASN A 197 6.22 -50.15 37.30
C ASN A 197 4.81 -50.36 36.71
N ILE A 198 4.25 -49.33 36.08
CA ILE A 198 2.93 -49.36 35.48
C ILE A 198 2.92 -50.29 34.25
N GLN A 199 1.95 -51.21 34.22
CA GLN A 199 1.78 -52.18 33.15
C GLN A 199 0.93 -51.63 32.01
N PRO A 200 1.05 -52.16 30.78
CA PRO A 200 0.18 -51.80 29.67
C PRO A 200 -1.28 -52.09 29.99
N THR A 201 -2.17 -51.16 29.61
CA THR A 201 -3.61 -51.24 29.92
C THR A 201 -4.39 -52.11 28.95
N GLN A 202 -3.85 -52.34 27.74
CA GLN A 202 -4.51 -53.04 26.64
C GLN A 202 -3.53 -53.96 25.89
N LYS A 203 -4.07 -55.01 25.24
CA LYS A 203 -3.32 -55.76 24.23
C LYS A 203 -3.24 -54.94 22.94
N LYS A 204 -2.23 -55.20 22.11
CA LYS A 204 -2.05 -54.51 20.82
C LYS A 204 -3.28 -54.75 19.93
N ALA A 205 -4.00 -53.67 19.61
CA ALA A 205 -5.13 -53.72 18.69
C ALA A 205 -4.69 -54.20 17.30
N THR A 206 -5.57 -54.95 16.63
CA THR A 206 -5.38 -55.43 15.26
C THR A 206 -5.43 -54.27 14.25
N ALA A 207 -4.89 -54.48 13.05
CA ALA A 207 -4.94 -53.48 11.98
C ALA A 207 -6.39 -53.11 11.61
N LYS A 208 -7.31 -54.08 11.66
CA LYS A 208 -8.73 -53.86 11.41
C LYS A 208 -9.37 -52.95 12.47
N GLU A 209 -9.14 -53.22 13.75
CA GLU A 209 -9.67 -52.39 14.84
C GLU A 209 -9.15 -50.95 14.79
N ARG A 210 -7.88 -50.75 14.41
CA ARG A 210 -7.30 -49.42 14.22
C ARG A 210 -7.94 -48.67 13.05
N TRP A 211 -8.17 -49.36 11.94
CA TRP A 211 -8.82 -48.76 10.77
C TRP A 211 -10.28 -48.40 11.04
N ASP A 212 -11.01 -49.26 11.75
CA ASP A 212 -12.39 -48.99 12.13
C ASP A 212 -12.48 -47.81 13.11
N ALA A 213 -11.54 -47.70 14.07
CA ALA A 213 -11.45 -46.55 14.96
C ALA A 213 -11.02 -45.26 14.23
N PHE A 214 -10.16 -45.36 13.20
CA PHE A 214 -9.76 -44.22 12.37
C PHE A 214 -10.96 -43.67 11.59
N LYS A 215 -11.74 -44.53 10.93
CA LYS A 215 -12.96 -44.12 10.21
C LYS A 215 -13.96 -43.41 11.13
N ASP A 216 -14.11 -43.91 12.36
CA ASP A 216 -14.99 -43.32 13.36
C ASP A 216 -14.50 -41.92 13.80
N ALA A 217 -13.19 -41.70 13.87
CA ALA A 217 -12.59 -40.42 14.25
C ALA A 217 -12.29 -39.46 13.08
N PHE A 218 -12.39 -39.93 11.83
CA PHE A 218 -11.94 -39.23 10.62
C PHE A 218 -12.50 -37.82 10.50
N TRP A 219 -13.81 -37.65 10.71
CA TRP A 219 -14.48 -36.35 10.62
C TRP A 219 -14.02 -35.36 11.69
N GLY A 220 -13.52 -35.85 12.84
CA GLY A 220 -12.90 -35.00 13.85
C GLY A 220 -11.53 -34.50 13.42
N PHE A 221 -10.71 -35.36 12.79
CA PHE A 221 -9.37 -34.98 12.30
C PHE A 221 -9.39 -34.01 11.13
N LEU A 222 -10.44 -34.06 10.32
CA LEU A 222 -10.57 -33.18 9.16
C LEU A 222 -10.75 -31.71 9.58
N MET A 223 -11.19 -31.42 10.81
CA MET A 223 -11.42 -30.05 11.28
C MET A 223 -10.14 -29.19 11.29
N PRO A 224 -9.05 -29.55 12.02
CA PRO A 224 -7.79 -28.81 11.92
C PRO A 224 -7.26 -28.71 10.48
N VAL A 225 -7.47 -29.75 9.66
CA VAL A 225 -7.03 -29.75 8.25
C VAL A 225 -7.83 -28.75 7.41
N ILE A 226 -9.14 -28.62 7.61
CA ILE A 226 -9.96 -27.62 6.91
C ILE A 226 -9.56 -26.21 7.33
N ILE A 227 -9.37 -25.98 8.63
CA ILE A 227 -9.02 -24.66 9.16
C ILE A 227 -7.62 -24.26 8.66
N LEU A 228 -6.62 -25.09 8.92
CA LEU A 228 -5.24 -24.79 8.55
C LEU A 228 -5.03 -24.85 7.04
N GLY A 229 -5.55 -25.88 6.36
CA GLY A 229 -5.45 -26.02 4.90
C GLY A 229 -6.20 -24.93 4.14
N GLY A 230 -7.33 -24.45 4.65
CA GLY A 230 -8.06 -23.33 4.07
C GLY A 230 -7.35 -21.99 4.24
N ILE A 231 -6.77 -21.75 5.42
CA ILE A 231 -5.95 -20.55 5.68
C ILE A 231 -4.69 -20.54 4.81
N TYR A 232 -3.94 -21.65 4.78
CA TYR A 232 -2.67 -21.70 4.06
C TYR A 232 -2.82 -21.92 2.55
N GLY A 233 -3.96 -22.45 2.10
CA GLY A 233 -4.31 -22.50 0.69
C GLY A 233 -4.86 -21.17 0.14
N SER A 234 -4.87 -20.11 0.95
CA SER A 234 -5.46 -18.80 0.62
C SER A 234 -6.94 -18.89 0.20
N VAL A 235 -7.66 -19.91 0.69
CA VAL A 235 -9.08 -20.11 0.39
C VAL A 235 -9.96 -19.37 1.40
N PHE A 236 -9.52 -19.30 2.66
CA PHE A 236 -10.22 -18.64 3.76
C PHE A 236 -9.27 -17.74 4.55
N THR A 237 -9.72 -16.56 4.92
CA THR A 237 -9.11 -15.79 6.02
C THR A 237 -9.29 -16.53 7.35
N PRO A 238 -8.52 -16.21 8.42
CA PRO A 238 -8.69 -16.83 9.72
C PRO A 238 -10.11 -16.71 10.30
N THR A 239 -10.77 -15.59 10.05
CA THR A 239 -12.16 -15.33 10.47
C THR A 239 -13.16 -16.20 9.70
N GLU A 240 -12.99 -16.30 8.38
CA GLU A 240 -13.80 -17.18 7.53
C GLU A 240 -13.57 -18.65 7.88
N ALA A 241 -12.32 -19.06 8.11
CA ALA A 241 -11.98 -20.42 8.55
C ALA A 241 -12.67 -20.76 9.88
N ALA A 242 -12.78 -19.80 10.80
CA ALA A 242 -13.53 -19.96 12.03
C ALA A 242 -15.04 -20.17 11.75
N ALA A 243 -15.64 -19.39 10.86
CA ALA A 243 -17.04 -19.55 10.46
C ALA A 243 -17.30 -20.90 9.75
N VAL A 244 -16.42 -21.30 8.82
CA VAL A 244 -16.44 -22.60 8.15
C VAL A 244 -16.34 -23.73 9.16
N SER A 245 -15.52 -23.59 10.20
CA SER A 245 -15.40 -24.58 11.28
C SER A 245 -16.72 -24.76 12.05
N VAL A 246 -17.49 -23.68 12.28
CA VAL A 246 -18.82 -23.76 12.90
C VAL A 246 -19.79 -24.54 12.00
N VAL A 247 -19.84 -24.20 10.71
CA VAL A 247 -20.74 -24.86 9.75
C VAL A 247 -20.40 -26.33 9.61
N TYR A 248 -19.14 -26.65 9.36
CA TYR A 248 -18.64 -28.03 9.30
C TYR A 248 -18.93 -28.78 10.60
N GLY A 249 -18.77 -28.10 11.74
CA GLY A 249 -19.01 -28.70 13.03
C GLY A 249 -20.46 -29.06 13.31
N LEU A 250 -21.38 -28.17 12.93
CA LEU A 250 -22.81 -28.45 12.98
C LEU A 250 -23.17 -29.59 12.02
N PHE A 251 -22.61 -29.61 10.82
CA PHE A 251 -22.83 -30.68 9.85
C PHE A 251 -22.43 -32.05 10.41
N VAL A 252 -21.21 -32.15 10.94
CA VAL A 252 -20.71 -33.39 11.56
C VAL A 252 -21.52 -33.77 12.80
N GLY A 253 -21.86 -32.80 13.66
CA GLY A 253 -22.61 -33.06 14.89
C GLY A 253 -24.07 -33.48 14.66
N ILE A 254 -24.74 -32.91 13.67
CA ILE A 254 -26.17 -33.15 13.37
C ILE A 254 -26.35 -34.34 12.43
N PHE A 255 -25.63 -34.39 11.31
CA PHE A 255 -25.91 -35.36 10.24
C PHE A 255 -25.06 -36.62 10.32
N ILE A 256 -23.77 -36.49 10.67
CA ILE A 256 -22.82 -37.62 10.69
C ILE A 256 -22.89 -38.37 12.02
N TYR A 257 -22.53 -37.71 13.12
CA TYR A 257 -22.53 -38.33 14.46
C TYR A 257 -23.89 -38.34 15.13
N LYS A 258 -24.80 -37.43 14.74
CA LYS A 258 -26.18 -37.35 15.24
C LYS A 258 -26.26 -37.17 16.77
N GLU A 259 -25.29 -36.45 17.32
CA GLU A 259 -25.18 -36.17 18.77
C GLU A 259 -25.80 -34.82 19.14
N ILE A 260 -25.91 -33.88 18.17
CA ILE A 260 -26.49 -32.55 18.36
C ILE A 260 -27.93 -32.52 17.84
N LYS A 261 -28.88 -32.11 18.67
CA LYS A 261 -30.28 -31.84 18.27
C LYS A 261 -30.47 -30.34 18.03
N LEU A 262 -31.43 -29.97 17.19
CA LEU A 262 -31.77 -28.56 16.90
C LEU A 262 -32.04 -27.72 18.16
N LYS A 263 -32.62 -28.33 19.20
CA LYS A 263 -32.86 -27.65 20.49
C LYS A 263 -31.58 -27.34 21.28
N ASP A 264 -30.52 -28.12 21.06
CA ASP A 264 -29.24 -27.92 21.76
C ASP A 264 -28.48 -26.71 21.18
N LEU A 265 -28.88 -26.21 19.99
CA LEU A 265 -28.26 -25.04 19.36
C LEU A 265 -28.43 -23.79 20.20
N TRP A 266 -29.59 -23.60 20.84
CA TRP A 266 -29.82 -22.44 21.71
C TRP A 266 -28.83 -22.42 22.88
N ASP A 267 -28.68 -23.54 23.58
CA ASP A 267 -27.76 -23.66 24.70
C ASP A 267 -26.31 -23.44 24.25
N LEU A 268 -25.92 -24.00 23.10
CA LEU A 268 -24.59 -23.79 22.50
C LEU A 268 -24.32 -22.32 22.17
N MET A 269 -25.29 -21.61 21.59
CA MET A 269 -25.15 -20.19 21.27
C MET A 269 -25.05 -19.35 22.55
N VAL A 270 -25.87 -19.62 23.56
CA VAL A 270 -25.86 -18.90 24.84
C VAL A 270 -24.55 -19.10 25.57
N ASP A 271 -24.04 -20.34 25.65
CA ASP A 271 -22.78 -20.61 26.34
C ASP A 271 -21.58 -19.99 25.60
N SER A 272 -21.61 -20.00 24.27
CA SER A 272 -20.58 -19.33 23.45
C SER A 272 -20.63 -17.80 23.58
N ALA A 273 -21.83 -17.22 23.66
CA ALA A 273 -22.02 -15.78 23.86
C ALA A 273 -21.53 -15.33 25.24
N LYS A 274 -21.76 -16.10 26.31
CA LYS A 274 -21.23 -15.80 27.66
C LYS A 274 -19.70 -15.75 27.67
N THR A 275 -19.05 -16.75 27.06
CA THR A 275 -17.59 -16.81 26.98
C THR A 275 -17.04 -15.65 26.13
N THR A 276 -17.64 -15.41 24.97
CA THR A 276 -17.24 -14.32 24.07
C THR A 276 -17.41 -12.95 24.73
N GLY A 277 -18.56 -12.69 25.37
CA GLY A 277 -18.85 -11.41 26.02
C GLY A 277 -17.85 -11.06 27.12
N GLY A 278 -17.41 -12.06 27.90
CA GLY A 278 -16.36 -11.87 28.88
C GLY A 278 -15.01 -11.49 28.25
N ILE A 279 -14.63 -12.16 27.16
CA ILE A 279 -13.40 -11.85 26.42
C ILE A 279 -13.47 -10.45 25.82
N MET A 280 -14.56 -10.11 25.12
CA MET A 280 -14.73 -8.81 24.47
C MET A 280 -14.77 -7.64 25.47
N LEU A 281 -15.32 -7.84 26.68
CA LEU A 281 -15.25 -6.84 27.74
C LEU A 281 -13.81 -6.59 28.20
N ILE A 282 -13.00 -7.65 28.32
CA ILE A 282 -11.58 -7.52 28.65
C ILE A 282 -10.86 -6.77 27.53
N VAL A 283 -11.14 -7.10 26.26
CA VAL A 283 -10.55 -6.40 25.10
C VAL A 283 -10.86 -4.90 25.16
N ALA A 284 -12.13 -4.52 25.33
CA ALA A 284 -12.55 -3.12 25.40
C ALA A 284 -11.78 -2.33 26.47
N SER A 285 -11.78 -2.85 27.70
CA SER A 285 -11.11 -2.20 28.82
C SER A 285 -9.59 -2.22 28.71
N ALA A 286 -9.02 -3.26 28.11
CA ALA A 286 -7.59 -3.37 27.88
C ALA A 286 -7.10 -2.38 26.81
N SER A 287 -7.87 -2.17 25.74
CA SER A 287 -7.56 -1.14 24.75
C SER A 287 -7.50 0.24 25.40
N LEU A 288 -8.46 0.55 26.29
CA LEU A 288 -8.42 1.78 27.07
C LEU A 288 -7.19 1.85 28.00
N PHE A 289 -6.84 0.77 28.68
CA PHE A 289 -5.65 0.70 29.54
C PHE A 289 -4.35 0.88 28.73
N SER A 290 -4.25 0.22 27.58
CA SER A 290 -3.14 0.36 26.64
C SER A 290 -3.00 1.80 26.16
N PHE A 291 -4.12 2.44 25.80
CA PHE A 291 -4.15 3.86 25.42
C PHE A 291 -3.58 4.75 26.53
N VAL A 292 -4.01 4.57 27.78
CA VAL A 292 -3.48 5.35 28.92
C VAL A 292 -1.99 5.07 29.12
N CYS A 293 -1.53 3.83 28.95
CA CYS A 293 -0.12 3.48 29.03
C CYS A 293 0.73 4.15 27.94
N THR A 294 0.23 4.22 26.71
CA THR A 294 0.91 4.90 25.59
C THR A 294 0.88 6.41 25.76
N LYS A 295 -0.31 7.00 25.95
CA LYS A 295 -0.52 8.46 26.02
C LYS A 295 0.28 9.14 27.12
N PHE A 296 0.46 8.49 28.27
CA PHE A 296 1.20 9.08 29.40
C PHE A 296 2.65 8.60 29.50
N GLY A 297 3.23 8.10 28.40
CA GLY A 297 4.65 7.72 28.33
C GLY A 297 5.05 6.58 29.29
N ILE A 298 4.08 5.79 29.77
CA ILE A 298 4.34 4.69 30.71
C ILE A 298 5.10 3.58 30.00
N ALA A 299 4.75 3.31 28.74
CA ALA A 299 5.46 2.35 27.89
C ALA A 299 6.91 2.78 27.64
N GLN A 300 7.15 4.07 27.37
CA GLN A 300 8.50 4.62 27.19
C GLN A 300 9.32 4.55 28.48
N ALA A 301 8.76 4.97 29.62
CA ALA A 301 9.45 4.86 30.90
C ALA A 301 9.77 3.41 31.30
N ALA A 302 8.89 2.46 30.96
CA ALA A 302 9.16 1.03 31.12
C ALA A 302 10.27 0.56 30.17
N SER A 303 10.32 1.07 28.94
CA SER A 303 11.38 0.81 27.97
C SER A 303 12.73 1.34 28.44
N ASP A 304 12.79 2.56 28.99
CA ASP A 304 14.03 3.17 29.47
C ASP A 304 14.54 2.44 30.73
N LEU A 305 13.64 2.10 31.65
CA LEU A 305 13.97 1.29 32.83
C LEU A 305 14.45 -0.10 32.42
N LEU A 306 13.75 -0.75 31.48
CA LEU A 306 14.16 -2.06 30.98
C LEU A 306 15.47 -1.96 30.21
N GLY A 307 15.72 -0.93 29.40
CA GLY A 307 17.01 -0.71 28.73
C GLY A 307 18.17 -0.50 29.71
N SER A 308 17.90 0.14 30.86
CA SER A 308 18.90 0.31 31.92
C SER A 308 19.27 -1.01 32.64
N VAL A 309 18.39 -2.02 32.62
CA VAL A 309 18.58 -3.32 33.29
C VAL A 309 18.93 -4.45 32.30
N ALA A 310 18.30 -4.43 31.13
CA ALA A 310 18.41 -5.40 30.06
C ALA A 310 19.36 -4.85 28.99
N HIS A 311 20.66 -4.95 29.28
CA HIS A 311 21.72 -4.55 28.35
C HIS A 311 21.78 -5.40 27.07
N ASN A 312 21.01 -6.49 26.98
CA ASN A 312 20.92 -7.36 25.80
C ASN A 312 19.58 -8.11 25.71
N GLN A 313 19.28 -8.64 24.53
CA GLN A 313 18.08 -9.46 24.23
C GLN A 313 17.87 -10.62 25.24
N PHE A 314 18.95 -11.25 25.70
CA PHE A 314 18.88 -12.40 26.60
C PHE A 314 18.26 -12.05 27.96
N VAL A 315 18.70 -10.94 28.57
CA VAL A 315 18.19 -10.49 29.87
C VAL A 315 16.73 -10.04 29.75
N PHE A 316 16.38 -9.34 28.66
CA PHE A 316 14.99 -8.96 28.39
C PHE A 316 14.07 -10.18 28.32
N LEU A 317 14.41 -11.18 27.50
CA LEU A 317 13.61 -12.39 27.36
C LEU A 317 13.50 -13.20 28.65
N LEU A 318 14.53 -13.18 29.50
CA LEU A 318 14.49 -13.80 30.82
C LEU A 318 13.48 -13.09 31.75
N ILE A 319 13.49 -11.75 31.76
CA ILE A 319 12.55 -10.94 32.53
C ILE A 319 11.11 -11.19 32.06
N VAL A 320 10.90 -11.19 30.74
CA VAL A 320 9.63 -11.54 30.08
C VAL A 320 9.13 -12.89 30.56
N ASN A 321 9.97 -13.93 30.50
CA ASN A 321 9.60 -15.28 30.92
C ASN A 321 9.14 -15.32 32.39
N ILE A 322 9.89 -14.67 33.29
CA ILE A 322 9.56 -14.62 34.72
C ILE A 322 8.21 -13.92 34.93
N ILE A 323 8.00 -12.77 34.29
CA ILE A 323 6.76 -11.99 34.44
C ILE A 323 5.57 -12.77 33.91
N PHE A 324 5.65 -13.33 32.70
CA PHE A 324 4.52 -14.07 32.11
C PHE A 324 4.22 -15.37 32.86
N LEU A 325 5.23 -16.09 33.37
CA LEU A 325 5.00 -17.27 34.22
C LEU A 325 4.24 -16.90 35.49
N ILE A 326 4.67 -15.85 36.18
CA ILE A 326 4.02 -15.39 37.40
C ILE A 326 2.60 -14.90 37.09
N ALA A 327 2.42 -14.12 36.02
CA ALA A 327 1.13 -13.61 35.60
C ALA A 327 0.14 -14.74 35.31
N GLY A 328 0.55 -15.73 34.51
CA GLY A 328 -0.29 -16.86 34.13
C GLY A 328 -0.72 -17.74 35.31
N CYS A 329 -0.04 -17.67 36.46
CA CYS A 329 -0.50 -18.32 37.68
C CYS A 329 -1.84 -17.74 38.16
N PHE A 330 -1.99 -16.41 38.13
CA PHE A 330 -3.11 -15.70 38.78
C PHE A 330 -4.25 -15.36 37.82
N ILE A 331 -3.95 -15.10 36.56
CA ILE A 331 -4.91 -14.60 35.57
C ILE A 331 -4.90 -15.48 34.32
N ASP A 332 -5.98 -15.47 33.56
CA ASP A 332 -6.06 -16.21 32.29
C ASP A 332 -5.14 -15.61 31.22
N ALA A 333 -4.82 -16.41 30.20
CA ALA A 333 -3.83 -16.04 29.19
C ALA A 333 -4.25 -14.81 28.38
N ASN A 334 -5.53 -14.68 28.03
CA ASN A 334 -6.01 -13.57 27.23
C ASN A 334 -5.90 -12.26 28.03
N SER A 335 -6.34 -12.27 29.30
CA SER A 335 -6.16 -11.14 30.20
C SER A 335 -4.70 -10.74 30.34
N ALA A 336 -3.78 -11.70 30.50
CA ALA A 336 -2.37 -11.41 30.65
C ALA A 336 -1.75 -10.80 29.39
N MET A 337 -2.11 -11.30 28.20
CA MET A 337 -1.63 -10.74 26.93
C MET A 337 -1.99 -9.26 26.81
N TYR A 338 -3.23 -8.91 27.10
CA TYR A 338 -3.71 -7.53 27.06
C TYR A 338 -3.00 -6.59 28.06
N ILE A 339 -2.53 -7.12 29.19
CA ILE A 339 -1.84 -6.33 30.20
C ILE A 339 -0.36 -6.12 29.84
N PHE A 340 0.34 -7.21 29.52
CA PHE A 340 1.80 -7.18 29.45
C PHE A 340 2.36 -6.93 28.05
N ILE A 341 1.65 -7.33 26.99
CA ILE A 341 2.15 -7.14 25.62
C ILE A 341 2.32 -5.66 25.26
N PRO A 342 1.36 -4.75 25.49
CA PRO A 342 1.56 -3.34 25.17
C PRO A 342 2.76 -2.71 25.89
N ILE A 343 3.10 -3.21 27.08
CA ILE A 343 4.24 -2.74 27.87
C ILE A 343 5.57 -3.26 27.31
N MET A 344 5.60 -4.53 26.86
CA MET A 344 6.83 -5.21 26.46
C MET A 344 7.12 -5.11 24.96
N LEU A 345 6.10 -4.89 24.13
CA LEU A 345 6.22 -4.84 22.68
C LEU A 345 7.18 -3.75 22.19
N PRO A 346 7.15 -2.49 22.69
CA PRO A 346 8.09 -1.47 22.26
C PRO A 346 9.54 -1.87 22.52
N VAL A 347 9.82 -2.50 23.67
CA VAL A 347 11.16 -3.00 24.03
C VAL A 347 11.58 -4.16 23.13
N CYS A 348 10.65 -5.07 22.83
CA CYS A 348 10.88 -6.17 21.90
C CYS A 348 11.27 -5.66 20.50
N LYS A 349 10.55 -4.65 20.00
CA LYS A 349 10.85 -3.98 18.72
C LYS A 349 12.21 -3.27 18.76
N ALA A 350 12.49 -2.49 19.80
CA ALA A 350 13.76 -1.77 19.95
C ALA A 350 14.97 -2.71 20.00
N LEU A 351 14.80 -3.91 20.56
CA LEU A 351 15.84 -4.94 20.58
C LEU A 351 15.90 -5.77 19.29
N GLY A 352 15.03 -5.54 18.30
CA GLY A 352 15.00 -6.28 17.03
C GLY A 352 14.63 -7.76 17.18
N TYR A 353 13.89 -8.14 18.24
CA TYR A 353 13.46 -9.52 18.42
C TYR A 353 12.16 -9.79 17.64
N ASP A 354 12.12 -10.91 16.92
CA ASP A 354 11.02 -11.31 16.05
C ASP A 354 9.67 -11.36 16.79
N LEU A 355 8.67 -10.65 16.26
CA LEU A 355 7.39 -10.46 16.95
C LEU A 355 6.56 -11.73 16.99
N VAL A 356 6.63 -12.57 15.95
CA VAL A 356 5.94 -13.87 15.94
C VAL A 356 6.59 -14.79 16.97
N ALA A 357 7.92 -14.85 17.03
CA ALA A 357 8.64 -15.60 18.05
C ALA A 357 8.29 -15.11 19.47
N PHE A 358 8.18 -13.80 19.66
CA PHE A 358 7.81 -13.19 20.94
C PHE A 358 6.39 -13.61 21.36
N GLY A 359 5.44 -13.61 20.42
CA GLY A 359 4.09 -14.09 20.69
C GLY A 359 4.02 -15.56 21.09
N ILE A 360 4.82 -16.41 20.45
CA ILE A 360 4.94 -17.83 20.84
C ILE A 360 5.51 -17.94 22.27
N VAL A 361 6.58 -17.22 22.58
CA VAL A 361 7.19 -17.23 23.92
C VAL A 361 6.18 -16.78 24.98
N ALA A 362 5.48 -15.67 24.76
CA ALA A 362 4.45 -15.17 25.67
C ALA A 362 3.33 -16.22 25.88
N THR A 363 2.87 -16.86 24.80
CA THR A 363 1.78 -17.84 24.85
C THR A 363 2.20 -19.12 25.59
N VAL A 364 3.41 -19.62 25.35
CA VAL A 364 3.93 -20.81 26.04
C VAL A 364 4.18 -20.51 27.52
N ASN A 365 4.69 -19.33 27.88
CA ASN A 365 4.78 -18.92 29.29
C ASN A 365 3.43 -18.96 29.98
N LEU A 366 2.40 -18.39 29.35
CA LEU A 366 1.06 -18.33 29.91
C LEU A 366 0.42 -19.72 30.00
N ALA A 367 0.66 -20.61 29.03
CA ALA A 367 0.23 -22.00 29.07
C ALA A 367 0.84 -22.75 30.27
N ILE A 368 2.11 -22.48 30.59
CA ILE A 368 2.77 -23.04 31.79
C ILE A 368 2.21 -22.39 33.06
N GLY A 369 1.99 -21.08 33.05
CA GLY A 369 1.39 -20.34 34.16
C GLY A 369 0.02 -20.90 34.58
N GLN A 370 -0.85 -21.25 33.60
CA GLN A 370 -2.18 -21.81 33.87
C GLN A 370 -2.17 -23.13 34.66
N VAL A 371 -1.02 -23.78 34.80
CA VAL A 371 -0.83 -25.03 35.54
C VAL A 371 0.20 -24.90 36.67
N THR A 372 0.67 -23.67 36.94
CA THR A 372 1.67 -23.38 37.96
C THR A 372 1.01 -22.87 39.25
N PRO A 373 1.31 -23.47 40.43
CA PRO A 373 0.82 -22.96 41.72
C PRO A 373 1.33 -21.53 41.99
N PRO A 374 0.59 -20.69 42.75
CA PRO A 374 -0.40 -21.07 43.76
C PRO A 374 -1.84 -21.24 43.27
N VAL A 375 -2.18 -20.70 42.08
CA VAL A 375 -3.55 -20.68 41.58
C VAL A 375 -3.69 -21.62 40.39
N GLY A 376 -3.25 -21.23 39.19
CA GLY A 376 -3.26 -22.07 37.98
C GLY A 376 -4.66 -22.58 37.62
N VAL A 377 -5.41 -21.82 36.81
CA VAL A 377 -6.82 -22.10 36.49
C VAL A 377 -7.10 -23.54 36.04
N ASN A 378 -6.19 -24.16 35.28
CA ASN A 378 -6.37 -25.54 34.81
C ASN A 378 -6.29 -26.57 35.95
N LEU A 379 -5.50 -26.29 37.00
CA LEU A 379 -5.43 -27.14 38.19
C LEU A 379 -6.79 -27.18 38.91
N PHE A 380 -7.42 -26.02 39.08
CA PHE A 380 -8.74 -25.92 39.72
C PHE A 380 -9.83 -26.63 38.93
N VAL A 381 -9.86 -26.44 37.61
CA VAL A 381 -10.82 -27.15 36.76
C VAL A 381 -10.59 -28.66 36.82
N ALA A 382 -9.33 -29.11 36.86
CA ALA A 382 -9.01 -30.53 36.97
C ALA A 382 -9.44 -31.13 38.32
N ILE A 383 -9.26 -30.40 39.43
CA ILE A 383 -9.73 -30.82 40.77
C ILE A 383 -11.26 -30.92 40.84
N SER A 384 -11.97 -30.09 40.08
CA SER A 384 -13.45 -30.09 40.05
C SER A 384 -14.06 -31.37 39.47
N VAL A 385 -13.25 -32.19 38.78
CA VAL A 385 -13.69 -33.47 38.21
C VAL A 385 -13.94 -34.48 39.33
N LYS A 386 -15.23 -34.82 39.54
CA LYS A 386 -15.65 -35.80 40.55
C LYS A 386 -15.14 -37.20 40.21
N LEU A 387 -14.32 -37.78 41.09
CA LEU A 387 -13.84 -39.15 40.98
C LEU A 387 -14.77 -40.15 41.70
N LYS A 388 -14.79 -41.41 41.23
CA LYS A 388 -15.52 -42.47 41.93
C LYS A 388 -14.91 -42.73 43.31
N LYS A 389 -15.77 -43.12 44.27
CA LYS A 389 -15.46 -43.35 45.70
C LYS A 389 -15.18 -42.11 46.55
N GLY A 390 -15.58 -40.91 46.11
CA GLY A 390 -15.41 -39.68 46.89
C GLY A 390 -13.95 -39.26 47.09
N MET A 391 -13.05 -39.76 46.23
CA MET A 391 -11.65 -39.32 46.22
C MET A 391 -11.59 -37.91 45.65
N GLU A 392 -11.12 -36.96 46.45
CA GLU A 392 -10.88 -35.58 46.02
C GLU A 392 -9.37 -35.35 46.03
N VAL A 393 -8.84 -34.78 44.94
CA VAL A 393 -7.43 -34.37 44.88
C VAL A 393 -7.34 -32.98 45.45
N THR A 394 -6.56 -32.80 46.51
CA THR A 394 -6.37 -31.46 47.09
C THR A 394 -5.42 -30.62 46.26
N ILE A 395 -5.53 -29.29 46.36
CA ILE A 395 -4.60 -28.36 45.70
C ILE A 395 -3.14 -28.67 46.07
N GLN A 396 -2.87 -29.06 47.31
CA GLN A 396 -1.52 -29.41 47.76
C GLN A 396 -0.98 -30.67 47.07
N GLN A 397 -1.83 -31.66 46.81
CA GLN A 397 -1.45 -32.90 46.15
C GLN A 397 -1.17 -32.67 44.67
N ILE A 398 -2.05 -31.96 43.96
CA ILE A 398 -1.86 -31.67 42.54
C ILE A 398 -0.66 -30.74 42.31
N SER A 399 -0.46 -29.73 43.18
CA SER A 399 0.64 -28.77 43.09
C SER A 399 2.01 -29.43 43.20
N LYS A 400 2.13 -30.55 43.95
CA LYS A 400 3.36 -31.34 43.97
C LYS A 400 3.48 -32.25 42.74
N ALA A 401 2.37 -32.84 42.29
CA ALA A 401 2.35 -33.77 41.17
C ALA A 401 2.63 -33.10 39.82
N VAL A 402 2.31 -31.81 39.67
CA VAL A 402 2.49 -31.06 38.41
C VAL A 402 3.94 -30.60 38.17
N MET A 403 4.77 -30.51 39.22
CA MET A 403 6.13 -29.95 39.14
C MET A 403 7.04 -30.59 38.08
N PRO A 404 7.08 -31.92 37.91
CA PRO A 404 7.88 -32.54 36.85
C PRO A 404 7.42 -32.14 35.44
N MET A 405 6.12 -31.89 35.27
CA MET A 405 5.53 -31.48 34.00
C MET A 405 5.82 -30.00 33.72
N ILE A 406 5.75 -29.14 34.75
CA ILE A 406 6.20 -27.74 34.66
C ILE A 406 7.68 -27.69 34.27
N ALA A 407 8.54 -28.46 34.93
CA ALA A 407 9.97 -28.49 34.62
C ALA A 407 10.23 -28.91 33.16
N ALA A 408 9.50 -29.91 32.66
CA ALA A 408 9.60 -30.34 31.26
C ALA A 408 9.14 -29.24 30.28
N SER A 409 8.03 -28.57 30.57
CA SER A 409 7.52 -27.47 29.74
C SER A 409 8.42 -26.23 29.80
N VAL A 410 9.02 -25.91 30.95
CA VAL A 410 10.00 -24.82 31.10
C VAL A 410 11.26 -25.10 30.29
N ALA A 411 11.70 -26.36 30.21
CA ALA A 411 12.82 -26.72 29.33
C ALA A 411 12.51 -26.43 27.85
N VAL A 412 11.28 -26.72 27.41
CA VAL A 412 10.82 -26.35 26.05
C VAL A 412 10.72 -24.84 25.89
N LEU A 413 10.21 -24.12 26.89
CA LEU A 413 10.15 -22.65 26.90
C LEU A 413 11.53 -22.04 26.70
N LEU A 414 12.54 -22.43 27.49
CA LEU A 414 13.89 -21.88 27.36
C LEU A 414 14.47 -22.15 25.96
N LEU A 415 14.19 -23.33 25.40
CA LEU A 415 14.62 -23.71 24.07
C LEU A 415 13.99 -22.84 22.97
N ILE A 416 12.69 -22.56 23.02
CA ILE A 416 12.02 -21.67 22.05
C ILE A 416 12.31 -20.19 22.29
N THR A 417 12.60 -19.78 23.53
CA THR A 417 12.97 -18.40 23.87
C THR A 417 14.32 -18.03 23.28
N TYR A 418 15.31 -18.91 23.36
CA TYR A 418 16.67 -18.59 22.92
C TYR A 418 16.99 -19.07 21.51
N VAL A 419 16.12 -19.89 20.90
CA VAL A 419 16.25 -20.35 19.50
C VAL A 419 14.95 -20.01 18.76
N PRO A 420 14.74 -18.73 18.37
CA PRO A 420 13.49 -18.28 17.74
C PRO A 420 13.18 -19.02 16.44
N GLN A 421 14.18 -19.56 15.74
CA GLN A 421 14.02 -20.38 14.53
C GLN A 421 13.09 -21.59 14.75
N ILE A 422 12.98 -22.11 15.98
CA ILE A 422 12.09 -23.23 16.28
C ILE A 422 10.62 -22.82 16.08
N SER A 423 10.31 -21.56 16.37
CA SER A 423 8.99 -20.97 16.17
C SER A 423 8.83 -20.38 14.77
N THR A 424 9.90 -19.80 14.20
CA THR A 424 9.80 -19.01 12.96
C THR A 424 10.16 -19.75 11.68
N PHE A 425 10.78 -20.93 11.75
CA PHE A 425 11.16 -21.71 10.56
C PHE A 425 9.97 -22.09 9.69
N LEU A 426 8.91 -22.64 10.31
CA LEU A 426 7.73 -23.09 9.58
C LEU A 426 6.93 -21.94 8.94
N PRO A 427 6.62 -20.82 9.62
CA PRO A 427 5.98 -19.68 8.96
C PRO A 427 6.83 -19.14 7.81
N LYS A 428 8.14 -18.93 8.02
CA LYS A 428 9.03 -18.38 6.97
C LYS A 428 9.13 -19.29 5.74
N ALA A 429 9.03 -20.61 5.91
CA ALA A 429 9.03 -21.55 4.80
C ALA A 429 7.69 -21.61 4.02
N LEU A 430 6.60 -21.16 4.64
CA LEU A 430 5.25 -21.16 4.05
C LEU A 430 4.83 -19.78 3.54
N ALA A 431 5.43 -18.71 4.03
CA ALA A 431 5.27 -17.37 3.50
C ALA A 431 5.89 -17.29 2.10
N LYS A 432 5.14 -16.80 1.10
CA LYS A 432 5.71 -16.38 -0.19
C LYS A 432 6.58 -15.14 0.04
N ASP A 433 7.62 -14.94 -0.78
CA ASP A 433 8.65 -13.90 -0.59
C ASP A 433 8.02 -12.54 -0.19
N GLY A 434 8.39 -12.03 0.98
CA GLY A 434 7.91 -10.76 1.55
C GLY A 434 6.68 -10.84 2.50
N ALA A 435 5.94 -11.94 2.55
CA ALA A 435 4.65 -12.00 3.28
C ALA A 435 4.76 -12.26 4.80
N TYR A 436 5.97 -12.46 5.35
CA TYR A 436 6.16 -12.79 6.77
C TYR A 436 6.18 -11.54 7.65
N THR A 437 5.25 -11.49 8.61
CA THR A 437 5.00 -10.28 9.44
C THR A 437 5.82 -10.20 10.73
N GLY A 438 6.68 -11.18 11.01
CA GLY A 438 7.45 -11.25 12.25
C GLY A 438 8.75 -10.44 12.27
N THR A 439 9.26 -10.05 11.10
CA THR A 439 10.53 -9.33 10.95
C THR A 439 10.37 -7.88 11.41
N VAL A 440 11.11 -7.50 12.45
CA VAL A 440 11.25 -6.10 12.85
C VAL A 440 12.39 -5.51 12.02
N ALA A 441 12.15 -4.45 11.25
CA ALA A 441 13.22 -3.67 10.64
C ALA A 441 14.16 -3.20 11.77
N ALA A 442 15.38 -3.72 11.80
CA ALA A 442 16.31 -3.42 12.87
C ALA A 442 16.70 -1.94 12.78
N ALA A 443 16.41 -1.17 13.81
CA ALA A 443 17.13 0.07 14.07
C ALA A 443 18.58 -0.31 14.39
N THR A 444 19.45 -0.37 13.39
CA THR A 444 20.88 -0.62 13.59
C THR A 444 21.54 0.62 14.16
N ASN A 445 21.76 0.60 15.48
CA ASN A 445 22.76 1.45 16.12
C ASN A 445 24.16 0.97 15.72
N SER A 446 24.97 1.95 15.31
CA SER A 446 26.41 1.94 15.11
C SER A 446 27.20 1.18 16.19
N ASP A 447 28.00 0.19 15.77
CA ASP A 447 29.41 -0.02 16.14
C ASP A 447 29.79 -1.52 16.06
N THR A 448 30.61 -1.88 15.06
CA THR A 448 31.87 -2.64 15.26
C THR A 448 32.63 -2.85 13.94
N SER A 449 33.75 -2.12 13.83
CA SER A 449 35.07 -2.55 13.32
C SER A 449 35.18 -3.56 12.16
N SER A 450 35.60 -3.04 11.01
CA SER A 450 36.60 -3.55 10.05
C SER A 450 36.96 -5.06 10.08
N GLY A 451 36.64 -5.76 8.99
CA GLY A 451 37.20 -7.08 8.67
C GLY A 451 36.56 -7.72 7.43
N ASP A 452 37.13 -7.42 6.27
CA ASP A 452 36.98 -7.97 4.92
C ASP A 452 36.17 -9.28 4.70
N GLY A 453 35.28 -9.24 3.68
CA GLY A 453 34.94 -10.40 2.84
C GLY A 453 33.47 -10.56 2.45
N ALA A 454 33.08 -9.97 1.31
CA ALA A 454 32.07 -10.36 0.27
C ALA A 454 30.78 -11.12 0.70
N ASP A 455 29.56 -10.75 0.31
CA ASP A 455 29.08 -10.30 -1.01
C ASP A 455 28.09 -9.12 -0.90
N GLY A 456 28.33 -8.07 -1.69
CA GLY A 456 27.39 -6.99 -1.97
C GLY A 456 26.96 -7.07 -3.43
N SER A 457 25.65 -7.08 -3.68
CA SER A 457 25.09 -6.87 -5.01
C SER A 457 23.65 -6.35 -4.90
N THR A 458 23.52 -5.07 -4.55
CA THR A 458 22.42 -4.17 -4.92
C THR A 458 22.92 -2.74 -4.71
N ALA A 459 23.81 -2.32 -5.59
CA ALA A 459 24.13 -0.93 -5.85
C ALA A 459 24.16 -0.82 -7.37
N GLY A 460 23.03 -0.37 -7.94
CA GLY A 460 22.94 0.04 -9.34
C GLY A 460 22.82 1.55 -9.34
N ASN A 461 23.83 2.22 -9.88
CA ASN A 461 23.86 3.67 -10.09
C ASN A 461 22.64 4.12 -10.91
N SER A 462 21.89 5.09 -10.39
CA SER A 462 21.00 5.97 -11.14
C SER A 462 21.75 7.29 -11.34
N SER A 463 21.83 7.83 -12.55
CA SER A 463 22.37 9.18 -12.79
C SER A 463 21.33 10.00 -13.53
N GLY A 464 20.75 10.98 -12.81
CA GLY A 464 19.76 11.98 -13.24
C GLY A 464 18.31 11.49 -13.02
N ASN A 465 17.58 11.80 -11.95
CA ASN A 465 17.55 13.00 -11.13
C ASN A 465 17.89 12.65 -9.66
N GLU A 466 19.17 12.71 -9.29
CA GLU A 466 19.65 12.41 -7.94
C GLU A 466 19.44 13.58 -6.94
N ASP A 467 18.58 14.56 -7.21
CA ASP A 467 18.56 15.77 -6.38
C ASP A 467 17.95 15.51 -4.99
N TYR A 468 16.85 14.76 -4.84
CA TYR A 468 16.24 14.54 -3.51
C TYR A 468 16.93 13.48 -2.63
N ASN A 469 17.94 12.74 -3.14
CA ASN A 469 18.71 11.76 -2.35
C ASN A 469 19.99 12.36 -1.73
N ASP A 470 20.41 13.51 -2.25
CA ASP A 470 21.61 14.19 -1.80
C ASP A 470 21.30 15.51 -1.10
N ILE A 471 21.98 15.71 0.03
CA ILE A 471 21.99 16.94 0.81
C ILE A 471 23.44 17.15 1.27
N ALA A 472 23.90 18.39 1.29
CA ALA A 472 25.25 18.69 1.72
C ALA A 472 25.46 18.36 3.21
N ASP A 473 26.72 18.11 3.58
CA ASP A 473 27.09 17.92 4.99
C ASP A 473 27.13 19.28 5.68
N TYR A 474 26.23 19.46 6.65
CA TYR A 474 26.08 20.66 7.47
C TYR A 474 26.32 20.36 8.96
N SER A 475 27.07 19.28 9.27
CA SER A 475 27.33 18.84 10.65
C SER A 475 28.13 19.85 11.48
N ASP A 476 28.79 20.83 10.83
CA ASP A 476 29.59 21.88 11.46
C ASP A 476 28.75 23.09 11.96
N LEU A 477 27.46 23.16 11.63
CA LEU A 477 26.57 24.25 12.05
C LEU A 477 26.16 24.22 13.54
N GLY A 478 26.77 23.36 14.36
CA GLY A 478 26.56 23.35 15.81
C GLY A 478 25.22 22.77 16.26
N TRP A 479 24.73 21.73 15.59
CA TRP A 479 23.48 21.04 15.93
C TRP A 479 23.50 20.44 17.35
N GLU A 480 22.43 20.66 18.10
CA GLU A 480 22.19 19.93 19.35
C GLU A 480 21.63 18.54 19.05
N GLU A 481 21.94 17.57 19.91
CA GLU A 481 21.44 16.20 19.75
C GLU A 481 19.97 16.14 20.15
N GLN A 482 19.10 15.93 19.16
CA GLN A 482 17.64 15.93 19.33
C GLN A 482 16.99 14.77 18.58
N THR A 483 15.81 14.37 19.04
CA THR A 483 14.95 13.44 18.31
C THR A 483 13.60 14.11 18.08
N TRP A 484 13.20 14.19 16.82
CA TRP A 484 11.91 14.74 16.40
C TRP A 484 10.97 13.60 16.01
N ASN A 485 9.77 13.63 16.56
CA ASN A 485 8.74 12.66 16.21
C ASN A 485 7.91 13.22 15.04
N PHE A 486 7.93 12.48 13.94
CA PHE A 486 7.08 12.70 12.78
C PHE A 486 5.78 11.90 12.92
N THR A 487 4.63 12.49 12.60
CA THR A 487 3.33 11.80 12.56
C THR A 487 2.61 12.02 11.24
N CYS A 488 1.85 11.01 10.81
CA CYS A 488 0.89 11.11 9.71
C CYS A 488 -0.31 10.17 9.99
N SER A 489 -1.45 10.42 9.34
CA SER A 489 -2.69 9.69 9.61
C SER A 489 -2.87 8.38 8.83
N THR A 490 -2.02 8.15 7.83
CA THR A 490 -2.04 6.99 6.93
C THR A 490 -1.14 5.85 7.43
N THR A 491 -1.19 4.66 6.83
CA THR A 491 -0.46 3.47 7.31
C THR A 491 1.07 3.58 7.13
N GLU A 492 1.83 2.67 7.75
CA GLU A 492 3.31 2.69 7.68
C GLU A 492 3.87 2.58 6.25
N ASN A 493 3.11 2.03 5.30
CA ASN A 493 3.54 1.86 3.91
C ASN A 493 3.01 2.98 2.98
N SER A 494 2.37 4.01 3.55
CA SER A 494 1.86 5.12 2.75
C SER A 494 2.97 6.07 2.30
N THR A 495 2.72 6.76 1.20
CA THR A 495 3.58 7.80 0.64
C THR A 495 3.88 8.91 1.66
N TRP A 496 2.91 9.27 2.51
CA TRP A 496 3.11 10.26 3.57
C TRP A 496 4.15 9.82 4.60
N ALA A 497 4.14 8.52 4.97
CA ALA A 497 5.12 7.96 5.90
C ALA A 497 6.50 7.87 5.26
N GLU A 498 6.58 7.54 3.97
CA GLU A 498 7.81 7.54 3.18
C GLU A 498 8.42 8.95 3.05
N GLY A 499 7.62 9.99 2.81
CA GLY A 499 8.08 11.38 2.83
C GLY A 499 8.70 11.78 4.18
N GLY A 500 8.05 11.40 5.29
CA GLY A 500 8.60 11.59 6.64
C GLY A 500 9.90 10.83 6.90
N ARG A 501 10.05 9.62 6.33
CA ARG A 501 11.30 8.84 6.40
C ARG A 501 12.41 9.50 5.59
N LYS A 502 12.12 9.94 4.37
CA LYS A 502 13.08 10.63 3.50
C LYS A 502 13.60 11.91 4.17
N PHE A 503 12.71 12.71 4.76
CA PHE A 503 13.13 13.86 5.56
C PHE A 503 14.07 13.46 6.71
N GLY A 504 13.74 12.37 7.42
CA GLY A 504 14.58 11.82 8.48
C GLY A 504 15.98 11.41 8.01
N GLU A 505 16.06 10.72 6.86
CA GLU A 505 17.30 10.33 6.22
C GLU A 505 18.15 11.56 5.86
N LEU A 506 17.55 12.56 5.21
CA LEU A 506 18.23 13.79 4.81
C LEU A 506 18.72 14.58 6.02
N MET A 507 17.90 14.73 7.07
CA MET A 507 18.33 15.40 8.30
C MET A 507 19.44 14.64 9.03
N GLU A 508 19.41 13.30 9.04
CA GLU A 508 20.46 12.50 9.66
C GLU A 508 21.79 12.67 8.91
N LYS A 509 21.75 12.68 7.57
CA LYS A 509 22.91 12.92 6.68
C LYS A 509 23.45 14.34 6.83
N ALA A 510 22.59 15.35 6.73
CA ALA A 510 22.95 16.76 6.81
C ALA A 510 23.54 17.16 8.17
N THR A 511 23.09 16.53 9.26
CA THR A 511 23.49 16.93 10.63
C THR A 511 24.56 16.02 11.25
N GLY A 512 25.06 15.03 10.51
CA GLY A 512 26.00 14.04 11.02
C GLY A 512 25.43 13.20 12.17
N GLY A 513 24.13 12.90 12.13
CA GLY A 513 23.45 12.10 13.15
C GLY A 513 22.93 12.85 14.37
N LYS A 514 23.01 14.19 14.39
CA LYS A 514 22.60 15.00 15.55
C LYS A 514 21.09 15.18 15.64
N ILE A 515 20.41 15.34 14.52
CA ILE A 515 18.97 15.35 14.45
C ILE A 515 18.51 14.00 13.93
N LYS A 516 17.67 13.31 14.71
CA LYS A 516 17.06 12.03 14.33
C LYS A 516 15.56 12.17 14.25
N VAL A 517 14.96 11.64 13.18
CA VAL A 517 13.50 11.66 13.01
C VAL A 517 12.93 10.26 13.25
N LYS A 518 11.91 10.17 14.10
CA LYS A 518 11.15 8.93 14.34
C LYS A 518 9.77 9.04 13.73
N VAL A 519 9.47 8.15 12.80
CA VAL A 519 8.19 8.12 12.08
C VAL A 519 7.15 7.30 12.84
N TYR A 520 6.02 7.92 13.15
CA TYR A 520 4.85 7.32 13.79
C TYR A 520 3.62 7.46 12.88
N ALA A 521 3.42 6.50 11.99
CA ALA A 521 2.28 6.48 11.08
C ALA A 521 0.97 6.12 11.79
N ALA A 522 -0.15 6.21 11.08
CA ALA A 522 -1.52 5.88 11.52
C ALA A 522 -1.94 6.60 12.80
N ASP A 523 -1.46 7.84 12.98
CA ASP A 523 -1.69 8.66 14.17
C ASP A 523 -1.40 7.87 15.46
N GLN A 524 -0.33 7.07 15.46
CA GLN A 524 0.06 6.23 16.61
C GLN A 524 0.25 7.06 17.90
N LEU A 525 0.66 8.32 17.76
CA LEU A 525 0.86 9.25 18.89
C LEU A 525 -0.45 9.87 19.38
N THR A 526 -1.49 9.88 18.56
CA THR A 526 -2.78 10.56 18.83
C THR A 526 -3.99 9.63 18.69
N ASN A 527 -3.75 8.31 18.72
CA ASN A 527 -4.76 7.26 18.77
C ASN A 527 -5.75 7.28 17.59
N GLY A 528 -5.25 7.51 16.38
CA GLY A 528 -6.08 7.53 15.18
C GLY A 528 -6.91 8.81 15.01
N ASN A 529 -6.71 9.83 15.87
CA ASN A 529 -7.41 11.11 15.79
C ASN A 529 -6.54 12.16 15.10
N GLN A 530 -6.91 12.46 13.86
CA GLN A 530 -6.20 13.33 12.95
C GLN A 530 -6.11 14.78 13.48
N SER A 531 -7.18 15.29 14.10
CA SER A 531 -7.18 16.64 14.70
C SER A 531 -6.30 16.72 15.95
N GLU A 532 -6.26 15.67 16.78
CA GLU A 532 -5.32 15.63 17.91
C GLU A 532 -3.86 15.61 17.43
N GLY A 533 -3.57 15.03 16.25
CA GLY A 533 -2.26 15.06 15.59
C GLY A 533 -1.77 16.48 15.34
N ILE A 534 -2.60 17.30 14.69
CA ILE A 534 -2.30 18.70 14.41
C ILE A 534 -2.17 19.53 15.69
N GLN A 535 -3.02 19.30 16.70
CA GLN A 535 -2.88 19.97 18.00
C GLN A 535 -1.56 19.61 18.70
N ALA A 536 -1.14 18.34 18.63
CA ALA A 536 0.13 17.91 19.20
C ALA A 536 1.32 18.58 18.49
N LEU A 537 1.24 18.74 17.16
CA LEU A 537 2.22 19.49 16.38
C LEU A 537 2.30 20.97 16.80
N MET A 538 1.16 21.64 16.93
CA MET A 538 1.11 23.05 17.38
C MET A 538 1.73 23.21 18.78
N ASN A 539 1.57 22.22 19.65
CA ASN A 539 2.18 22.22 20.99
C ASN A 539 3.68 21.83 20.98
N GLY A 540 4.17 21.18 19.93
CA GLY A 540 5.54 20.67 19.83
C GLY A 540 5.82 19.44 20.72
N ASP A 541 4.81 18.79 21.30
CA ASP A 541 4.92 17.60 22.16
C ASP A 541 3.61 16.76 22.11
N PRO A 542 3.67 15.43 21.87
CA PRO A 542 4.84 14.63 21.52
C PRO A 542 5.27 14.74 20.05
N VAL A 543 4.59 15.55 19.24
CA VAL A 543 4.81 15.66 17.78
C VAL A 543 5.59 16.93 17.49
N GLN A 544 6.70 16.81 16.76
CA GLN A 544 7.49 17.96 16.31
C GLN A 544 7.31 18.23 14.82
N ILE A 545 7.01 17.19 14.04
CA ILE A 545 6.86 17.26 12.60
C ILE A 545 5.64 16.45 12.20
N SER A 546 4.90 16.87 11.19
CA SER A 546 3.82 16.08 10.64
C SER A 546 3.58 16.35 9.16
N MET A 547 2.97 15.38 8.49
CA MET A 547 2.40 15.55 7.16
C MET A 547 0.91 15.21 7.21
N HIS A 548 0.05 16.20 7.00
CA HIS A 548 -1.41 16.04 7.09
C HIS A 548 -2.15 16.82 5.99
N SER A 549 -3.30 16.27 5.57
CA SER A 549 -4.18 16.84 4.56
C SER A 549 -4.76 18.21 4.94
N ASN A 550 -4.89 19.10 3.97
CA ASN A 550 -5.57 20.39 4.11
C ASN A 550 -7.01 20.25 4.65
N LEU A 551 -7.68 19.15 4.32
CA LEU A 551 -9.03 18.84 4.80
C LEU A 551 -9.08 18.63 6.32
N ILE A 552 -8.00 18.14 6.93
CA ILE A 552 -7.89 17.95 8.38
C ILE A 552 -7.60 19.30 9.05
N TYR A 553 -6.70 20.10 8.48
CA TYR A 553 -6.42 21.47 8.93
C TYR A 553 -7.67 22.36 8.85
N SER A 554 -8.59 22.06 7.93
CA SER A 554 -9.84 22.80 7.78
C SER A 554 -10.76 22.79 9.02
N ALA A 555 -10.57 21.82 9.92
CA ALA A 555 -11.27 21.78 11.20
C ALA A 555 -10.76 22.85 12.20
N PHE A 556 -9.56 23.39 11.98
CA PHE A 556 -8.95 24.47 12.77
C PHE A 556 -9.11 25.83 12.12
N ASP A 557 -8.95 25.86 10.80
CA ASP A 557 -9.19 27.05 9.98
C ASP A 557 -9.87 26.65 8.67
N PRO A 558 -11.14 27.00 8.45
CA PRO A 558 -11.87 26.62 7.26
C PRO A 558 -11.26 27.19 5.97
N ARG A 559 -10.36 28.19 6.02
CA ARG A 559 -9.63 28.72 4.86
C ARG A 559 -8.82 27.65 4.12
N PHE A 560 -8.35 26.61 4.81
CA PHE A 560 -7.63 25.50 4.16
C PHE A 560 -8.49 24.66 3.20
N ASN A 561 -9.82 24.79 3.25
CA ASN A 561 -10.70 24.13 2.27
C ASN A 561 -10.57 24.71 0.85
N VAL A 562 -9.95 25.87 0.67
CA VAL A 562 -9.86 26.55 -0.64
C VAL A 562 -9.24 25.65 -1.72
N VAL A 563 -8.26 24.83 -1.36
CA VAL A 563 -7.60 23.86 -2.26
C VAL A 563 -8.57 22.80 -2.79
N SER A 564 -9.65 22.54 -2.04
CA SER A 564 -10.63 21.51 -2.35
C SER A 564 -11.93 22.08 -2.94
N LEU A 565 -11.88 23.31 -3.46
CA LEU A 565 -12.93 23.81 -4.35
C LEU A 565 -13.09 22.85 -5.54
N PRO A 566 -14.33 22.50 -5.92
CA PRO A 566 -14.53 21.48 -6.93
C PRO A 566 -14.07 22.00 -8.31
N PHE A 567 -13.36 21.14 -9.04
CA PHE A 567 -12.79 21.43 -10.36
C PHE A 567 -11.85 22.65 -10.37
N LEU A 568 -11.11 22.86 -9.27
CA LEU A 568 -10.15 23.96 -9.14
C LEU A 568 -8.89 23.77 -9.99
N PHE A 569 -8.46 22.52 -10.14
CA PHE A 569 -7.25 22.14 -10.86
C PHE A 569 -7.59 21.24 -12.03
N ASP A 570 -6.95 21.50 -13.17
CA ASP A 570 -7.13 20.71 -14.40
C ASP A 570 -6.16 19.52 -14.46
N SER A 571 -4.98 19.64 -13.83
CA SER A 571 -3.96 18.58 -13.74
C SER A 571 -3.14 18.67 -12.45
N VAL A 572 -2.23 17.72 -12.23
CA VAL A 572 -1.33 17.75 -11.07
C VAL A 572 -0.26 18.84 -11.21
N GLU A 573 0.12 19.19 -12.45
CA GLU A 573 1.06 20.29 -12.74
C GLU A 573 0.42 21.67 -12.46
N ASP A 574 -0.87 21.85 -12.79
CA ASP A 574 -1.61 23.07 -12.42
C ASP A 574 -1.74 23.18 -10.88
N ALA A 575 -1.93 22.05 -10.20
CA ALA A 575 -1.92 22.02 -8.74
C ALA A 575 -0.54 22.41 -8.17
N ASP A 576 0.55 21.85 -8.68
CA ASP A 576 1.91 22.17 -8.27
C ASP A 576 2.23 23.65 -8.49
N ALA A 577 1.96 24.19 -9.68
CA ALA A 577 2.23 25.59 -10.01
C ALA A 577 1.52 26.58 -9.05
N LYS A 578 0.26 26.30 -8.71
CA LYS A 578 -0.52 27.12 -7.76
C LYS A 578 -0.04 26.94 -6.31
N LEU A 579 0.21 25.70 -5.89
CA LEU A 579 0.62 25.37 -4.51
C LEU A 579 2.07 25.75 -4.20
N ASP A 580 2.94 25.84 -5.19
CA ASP A 580 4.32 26.30 -5.03
C ASP A 580 4.47 27.81 -5.28
N GLY A 581 3.41 28.45 -5.81
CA GLY A 581 3.34 29.89 -6.06
C GLY A 581 2.66 30.72 -4.95
N ASP A 582 2.18 31.91 -5.33
CA ASP A 582 1.58 32.91 -4.41
C ASP A 582 0.40 32.36 -3.59
N ALA A 583 -0.38 31.43 -4.16
CA ALA A 583 -1.53 30.82 -3.49
C ALA A 583 -1.09 29.87 -2.36
N GLY A 584 -0.04 29.08 -2.60
CA GLY A 584 0.63 28.27 -1.59
C GLY A 584 1.23 29.10 -0.46
N GLU A 585 1.93 30.18 -0.79
CA GLU A 585 2.53 31.08 0.21
C GLU A 585 1.47 31.70 1.15
N LYS A 586 0.26 31.99 0.65
CA LYS A 586 -0.86 32.39 1.50
C LYS A 586 -1.28 31.29 2.48
N LEU A 587 -1.30 30.03 2.07
CA LEU A 587 -1.60 28.90 2.97
C LEU A 587 -0.50 28.71 4.02
N LYS A 588 0.78 28.86 3.65
CA LYS A 588 1.91 28.83 4.58
C LYS A 588 1.81 29.96 5.61
N ALA A 589 1.48 31.18 5.18
CA ALA A 589 1.26 32.31 6.09
C ALA A 589 0.11 32.05 7.09
N ILE A 590 -0.95 31.36 6.68
CA ILE A 590 -2.02 30.94 7.61
C ILE A 590 -1.47 29.92 8.62
N LEU A 591 -0.66 28.94 8.19
CA LEU A 591 -0.04 27.96 9.11
C LEU A 591 0.86 28.65 10.16
N ASP A 592 1.57 29.71 9.79
CA ASP A 592 2.40 30.50 10.70
C ASP A 592 1.58 31.13 11.85
N GLU A 593 0.33 31.55 11.58
CA GLU A 593 -0.59 32.09 12.60
C GLU A 593 -0.90 31.05 13.70
N TYR A 594 -0.78 29.77 13.38
CA TYR A 594 -0.97 28.64 14.29
C TYR A 594 0.34 28.13 14.90
N GLY A 595 1.45 28.85 14.70
CA GLY A 595 2.77 28.47 15.21
C GLY A 595 3.34 27.25 14.52
N LEU A 596 3.08 27.09 13.22
CA LEU A 596 3.56 25.98 12.40
C LEU A 596 4.36 26.54 11.22
N HIS A 597 5.57 26.04 11.02
CA HIS A 597 6.36 26.36 9.84
C HIS A 597 6.17 25.26 8.79
N CYS A 598 5.70 25.64 7.60
CA CYS A 598 5.46 24.71 6.50
C CYS A 598 6.70 24.62 5.60
N MET A 599 7.38 23.48 5.61
CA MET A 599 8.60 23.25 4.84
C MET A 599 8.30 23.01 3.35
N GLY A 600 7.08 22.61 3.02
CA GLY A 600 6.60 22.39 1.65
C GLY A 600 5.19 21.80 1.63
N ILE A 601 4.56 21.83 0.47
CA ILE A 601 3.20 21.30 0.26
C ILE A 601 3.30 20.02 -0.59
N ALA A 602 3.16 18.87 0.04
CA ALA A 602 3.16 17.56 -0.60
C ALA A 602 1.80 17.23 -1.25
N GLU A 603 1.74 16.10 -1.97
CA GLU A 603 0.55 15.69 -2.70
C GLU A 603 -0.22 14.62 -1.93
N ASN A 604 -1.55 14.75 -1.84
CA ASN A 604 -2.38 13.57 -1.67
C ASN A 604 -2.97 13.16 -3.03
N GLY A 605 -3.45 14.15 -3.79
CA GLY A 605 -3.82 14.01 -5.21
C GLY A 605 -5.32 14.18 -5.46
N PHE A 606 -5.73 13.88 -6.69
CA PHE A 606 -7.14 13.91 -7.08
C PHE A 606 -7.94 12.83 -6.35
N ARG A 607 -9.05 13.24 -5.72
CA ARG A 607 -9.89 12.35 -4.93
C ARG A 607 -10.88 11.60 -5.83
N GLN A 608 -10.76 10.27 -5.86
CA GLN A 608 -11.61 9.38 -6.66
C GLN A 608 -12.78 8.84 -5.86
N LEU A 609 -13.92 8.67 -6.52
CA LEU A 609 -15.15 8.18 -5.89
C LEU A 609 -15.21 6.66 -5.97
N THR A 610 -15.21 5.98 -4.82
CA THR A 610 -15.47 4.54 -4.74
C THR A 610 -16.79 4.26 -4.03
N ASN A 611 -17.55 3.26 -4.51
CA ASN A 611 -18.79 2.88 -3.87
C ASN A 611 -19.13 1.39 -4.06
N SER A 612 -20.12 0.92 -3.29
CA SER A 612 -20.60 -0.47 -3.28
C SER A 612 -21.94 -0.70 -3.98
N LYS A 613 -22.52 0.34 -4.58
CA LYS A 613 -23.86 0.33 -5.17
C LYS A 613 -23.84 0.22 -6.69
N GLN A 614 -23.18 1.17 -7.36
CA GLN A 614 -23.29 1.34 -8.80
C GLN A 614 -22.11 2.13 -9.39
N GLU A 615 -21.97 2.02 -10.70
CA GLU A 615 -21.13 2.93 -11.49
C GLU A 615 -21.73 4.34 -11.43
N VAL A 616 -20.89 5.37 -11.26
CA VAL A 616 -21.34 6.77 -11.25
C VAL A 616 -20.84 7.40 -12.53
N LYS A 617 -21.76 7.77 -13.44
CA LYS A 617 -21.43 8.45 -14.70
C LYS A 617 -22.05 9.83 -14.81
N THR A 618 -23.13 10.07 -14.09
CA THR A 618 -23.92 11.30 -14.13
C THR A 618 -24.24 11.77 -12.72
N VAL A 619 -24.58 13.05 -12.55
CA VAL A 619 -25.01 13.58 -11.24
C VAL A 619 -26.24 12.85 -10.69
N ASP A 620 -27.09 12.28 -11.55
CA ASP A 620 -28.26 11.50 -11.13
C ASP A 620 -27.86 10.20 -10.41
N ASP A 621 -26.70 9.63 -10.71
CA ASP A 621 -26.19 8.41 -10.08
C ASP A 621 -25.73 8.65 -8.62
N MET A 622 -25.51 9.92 -8.24
CA MET A 622 -25.14 10.30 -6.87
C MET A 622 -26.35 10.40 -5.94
N LYS A 623 -27.58 10.47 -6.48
CA LYS A 623 -28.79 10.72 -5.69
C LYS A 623 -29.01 9.68 -4.59
N ASN A 624 -28.97 10.13 -3.34
CA ASN A 624 -29.11 9.32 -2.12
C ASN A 624 -27.99 8.28 -1.91
N LEU A 625 -26.89 8.37 -2.66
CA LEU A 625 -25.72 7.54 -2.41
C LEU A 625 -25.11 7.98 -1.08
N LYS A 626 -24.98 7.06 -0.13
CA LYS A 626 -24.44 7.40 1.20
C LYS A 626 -22.93 7.47 1.14
N ILE A 627 -22.36 8.66 1.24
CA ILE A 627 -20.93 8.85 1.05
C ILE A 627 -20.28 9.33 2.34
N ARG A 628 -19.19 8.66 2.74
CA ARG A 628 -18.26 9.22 3.72
C ARG A 628 -17.49 10.35 3.06
N VAL A 629 -17.48 11.51 3.70
CA VAL A 629 -16.71 12.68 3.28
C VAL A 629 -15.71 13.04 4.39
N ALA A 630 -14.49 13.43 4.00
CA ALA A 630 -13.52 13.98 4.95
C ALA A 630 -14.05 15.26 5.62
N GLY A 631 -13.52 15.63 6.79
CA GLY A 631 -14.11 16.63 7.68
C GLY A 631 -14.07 18.08 7.22
N SER A 632 -14.74 18.39 6.11
CA SER A 632 -14.80 19.68 5.45
C SER A 632 -16.26 20.10 5.21
N ASN A 633 -16.62 21.29 5.68
CA ASN A 633 -17.94 21.85 5.41
C ASN A 633 -18.15 22.15 3.91
N LEU A 634 -17.08 22.51 3.20
CA LEU A 634 -17.11 22.73 1.75
C LEU A 634 -17.44 21.44 1.01
N LEU A 635 -16.73 20.36 1.31
CA LEU A 635 -17.01 19.06 0.67
C LEU A 635 -18.41 18.56 1.00
N MET A 636 -18.83 18.69 2.27
CA MET A 636 -20.19 18.33 2.68
C MET A 636 -21.26 19.06 1.85
N GLU A 637 -21.07 20.34 1.55
CA GLU A 637 -21.97 21.10 0.68
C GLU A 637 -21.87 20.66 -0.79
N CYS A 638 -20.67 20.38 -1.31
CA CYS A 638 -20.47 19.86 -2.67
C CYS A 638 -21.21 18.53 -2.90
N TYR A 639 -20.99 17.54 -2.03
CA TYR A 639 -21.64 16.22 -2.15
C TYR A 639 -23.16 16.30 -1.99
N LYS A 640 -23.65 17.21 -1.15
CA LYS A 640 -25.08 17.49 -1.03
C LYS A 640 -25.66 18.11 -2.31
N ARG A 641 -24.93 19.01 -2.98
CA ARG A 641 -25.32 19.59 -4.28
C ARG A 641 -25.30 18.57 -5.41
N TRP A 642 -24.37 17.62 -5.39
CA TRP A 642 -24.38 16.43 -6.24
C TRP A 642 -25.49 15.42 -5.89
N GLY A 643 -26.24 15.63 -4.81
CA GLY A 643 -27.40 14.80 -4.44
C GLY A 643 -27.09 13.60 -3.54
N ALA A 644 -25.85 13.45 -3.07
CA ALA A 644 -25.44 12.38 -2.16
C ALA A 644 -25.92 12.63 -0.71
N ASP A 645 -26.08 11.54 0.04
CA ASP A 645 -26.31 11.56 1.50
C ASP A 645 -24.94 11.51 2.19
N ALA A 646 -24.29 12.67 2.28
CA ALA A 646 -22.94 12.80 2.81
C ALA A 646 -22.91 12.73 4.34
N THR A 647 -21.91 12.05 4.89
CA THR A 647 -21.65 12.01 6.35
C THR A 647 -20.16 12.21 6.61
N ASN A 648 -19.83 13.16 7.47
CA ASN A 648 -18.47 13.41 7.93
C ASN A 648 -18.00 12.27 8.86
N MET A 649 -16.81 11.71 8.58
CA MET A 649 -16.22 10.63 9.37
C MET A 649 -14.69 10.60 9.24
N ASN A 650 -14.01 10.23 10.33
CA ASN A 650 -12.56 10.06 10.34
C ASN A 650 -12.08 8.93 9.42
N TRP A 651 -10.87 9.07 8.87
CA TRP A 651 -10.32 8.09 7.94
C TRP A 651 -10.20 6.69 8.55
N SER A 652 -9.74 6.60 9.80
CA SER A 652 -9.55 5.34 10.54
C SER A 652 -10.84 4.52 10.74
N GLU A 653 -12.02 5.15 10.61
CA GLU A 653 -13.33 4.50 10.75
C GLU A 653 -13.92 4.06 9.39
N THR A 654 -13.35 4.55 8.29
CA THR A 654 -13.95 4.50 6.94
C THR A 654 -14.08 3.08 6.41
N TYR A 655 -13.02 2.25 6.46
CA TYR A 655 -13.08 0.86 6.00
C TYR A 655 -14.18 0.07 6.73
N THR A 656 -14.26 0.23 8.05
CA THR A 656 -15.26 -0.47 8.87
C THR A 656 -16.67 0.00 8.52
N ALA A 657 -16.87 1.29 8.30
CA ALA A 657 -18.16 1.86 7.92
C ALA A 657 -18.64 1.37 6.54
N LEU A 658 -17.74 1.28 5.56
CA LEU A 658 -18.02 0.72 4.24
C LEU A 658 -18.34 -0.77 4.31
N GLN A 659 -17.55 -1.53 5.07
CA GLN A 659 -17.77 -2.96 5.28
C GLN A 659 -19.14 -3.23 5.96
N GLN A 660 -19.54 -2.38 6.91
CA GLN A 660 -20.84 -2.45 7.59
C GLN A 660 -22.00 -1.84 6.80
N LYS A 661 -21.69 -1.17 5.68
CA LYS A 661 -22.66 -0.43 4.84
C LYS A 661 -23.41 0.67 5.60
N THR A 662 -22.79 1.27 6.61
CA THR A 662 -23.32 2.48 7.25
C THR A 662 -23.20 3.68 6.32
N VAL A 663 -22.11 3.72 5.55
CA VAL A 663 -21.94 4.46 4.31
C VAL A 663 -21.75 3.47 3.17
N GLU A 664 -22.07 3.88 1.95
CA GLU A 664 -22.05 3.03 0.75
C GLU A 664 -20.88 3.34 -0.17
N GLY A 665 -20.27 4.52 -0.03
CA GLY A 665 -19.08 4.95 -0.75
C GLY A 665 -18.21 5.91 0.06
N GLN A 666 -17.03 6.19 -0.47
CA GLN A 666 -16.06 7.15 0.05
C GLN A 666 -15.30 7.77 -1.11
N GLU A 667 -14.57 8.83 -0.81
CA GLU A 667 -13.80 9.64 -1.75
C GLU A 667 -12.39 9.85 -1.22
N ASN A 668 -11.36 9.47 -1.99
CA ASN A 668 -9.94 9.68 -1.69
C ASN A 668 -9.06 9.39 -2.92
N PRO A 669 -7.79 9.80 -2.94
CA PRO A 669 -6.83 9.40 -3.97
C PRO A 669 -6.56 7.88 -3.95
N LEU A 670 -6.16 7.32 -5.10
CA LEU A 670 -5.96 5.87 -5.26
C LEU A 670 -4.92 5.28 -4.27
N PRO A 671 -3.74 5.91 -4.04
CA PRO A 671 -2.74 5.36 -3.11
C PRO A 671 -3.28 5.27 -1.68
N ALA A 672 -4.07 6.26 -1.25
CA ALA A 672 -4.68 6.26 0.07
C ALA A 672 -5.72 5.14 0.22
N ILE A 673 -6.58 4.94 -0.79
CA ILE A 673 -7.57 3.86 -0.82
C ILE A 673 -6.88 2.50 -0.76
N ASP A 674 -5.83 2.33 -1.58
CA ASP A 674 -5.09 1.08 -1.71
C ASP A 674 -4.36 0.70 -0.41
N ALA A 675 -3.65 1.66 0.18
CA ALA A 675 -2.93 1.47 1.45
C ALA A 675 -3.85 1.13 2.63
N ALA A 676 -5.14 1.48 2.53
CA ALA A 676 -6.18 1.14 3.50
C ALA A 676 -7.04 -0.08 3.09
N SER A 677 -6.71 -0.71 1.96
CA SER A 677 -7.42 -1.87 1.39
C SER A 677 -8.91 -1.63 1.13
N VAL A 678 -9.34 -0.38 1.00
CA VAL A 678 -10.77 -0.01 0.87
C VAL A 678 -11.41 -0.61 -0.37
N GLN A 679 -10.64 -0.82 -1.45
CA GLN A 679 -11.06 -1.49 -2.68
C GLN A 679 -11.63 -2.90 -2.45
N GLU A 680 -11.23 -3.61 -1.38
CA GLU A 680 -11.73 -4.96 -1.07
C GLU A 680 -13.24 -5.01 -0.83
N VAL A 681 -13.82 -3.88 -0.40
CA VAL A 681 -15.25 -3.76 -0.10
C VAL A 681 -15.97 -2.78 -1.04
N GLN A 682 -15.29 -2.24 -2.05
CA GLN A 682 -15.78 -1.21 -2.97
C GLN A 682 -15.64 -1.64 -4.45
N PRO A 683 -16.65 -2.32 -5.02
CA PRO A 683 -16.61 -2.83 -6.39
C PRO A 683 -16.62 -1.80 -7.52
N TYR A 684 -16.92 -0.52 -7.25
CA TYR A 684 -16.96 0.52 -8.27
C TYR A 684 -16.02 1.67 -7.89
N CYS A 685 -15.23 2.13 -8.86
CA CYS A 685 -14.39 3.33 -8.77
C CYS A 685 -14.68 4.24 -9.97
N SER A 686 -14.83 5.54 -9.73
CA SER A 686 -15.08 6.56 -10.76
C SER A 686 -13.96 7.59 -10.72
N MET A 687 -13.21 7.67 -11.82
CA MET A 687 -12.02 8.51 -11.98
C MET A 687 -12.42 9.93 -12.39
N TRP A 688 -13.06 10.66 -11.48
CA TRP A 688 -13.82 11.88 -11.81
C TRP A 688 -13.10 13.19 -11.51
N ASN A 689 -11.94 13.15 -10.85
CA ASN A 689 -11.04 14.29 -10.59
C ASN A 689 -11.73 15.57 -10.08
N ALA A 690 -12.86 15.44 -9.37
CA ALA A 690 -13.68 16.60 -9.02
C ALA A 690 -13.06 17.45 -7.90
N ILE A 691 -12.23 16.86 -7.03
CA ILE A 691 -11.66 17.51 -5.85
C ILE A 691 -10.18 17.13 -5.74
N TYR A 692 -9.35 18.11 -5.39
CA TYR A 692 -7.93 17.90 -5.07
C TYR A 692 -7.66 18.06 -3.57
N ASP A 693 -6.62 17.37 -3.10
CA ASP A 693 -6.18 17.35 -1.71
C ASP A 693 -4.66 17.43 -1.64
N CYS A 694 -4.15 18.32 -0.79
CA CYS A 694 -2.72 18.53 -0.59
C CYS A 694 -2.32 18.26 0.85
N LEU A 695 -1.03 18.01 1.07
CA LEU A 695 -0.45 17.71 2.38
C LEU A 695 0.46 18.83 2.82
N PHE A 696 0.21 19.41 3.98
CA PHE A 696 1.15 20.35 4.57
C PHE A 696 2.24 19.59 5.33
N PHE A 697 3.49 19.76 4.92
CA PHE A 697 4.63 19.18 5.64
C PHE A 697 5.19 20.21 6.62
N CYS A 698 4.76 20.10 7.87
CA CYS A 698 4.98 21.13 8.88
C CYS A 698 5.90 20.66 10.00
N ILE A 699 6.70 21.60 10.50
CA ILE A 699 7.43 21.51 11.77
C ILE A 699 6.83 22.52 12.76
N ASN A 700 6.89 22.22 14.06
CA ASN A 700 6.50 23.17 15.10
C ASN A 700 7.32 24.47 15.00
N GLY A 701 6.63 25.61 14.99
CA GLY A 701 7.23 26.93 14.78
C GLY A 701 8.18 27.34 15.90
N ASP A 702 7.91 27.02 17.17
CA ASP A 702 8.83 27.33 18.26
C ASP A 702 10.15 26.56 18.13
N ILE A 703 10.10 25.31 17.67
CA ILE A 703 11.30 24.51 17.40
C ILE A 703 12.09 25.12 16.24
N TYR A 704 11.42 25.41 15.12
CA TYR A 704 12.04 26.00 13.94
C TYR A 704 12.66 27.39 14.23
N ASN A 705 11.97 28.24 14.98
CA ASN A 705 12.43 29.58 15.33
C ASN A 705 13.60 29.60 16.33
N ASN A 706 13.85 28.49 17.04
CA ASN A 706 15.01 28.36 17.92
C ASN A 706 16.29 27.93 17.16
N LEU A 707 16.19 27.55 15.89
CA LEU A 707 17.33 27.24 15.04
C LEU A 707 18.01 28.51 14.53
N THR A 708 19.30 28.40 14.19
CA THR A 708 20.00 29.48 13.48
C THR A 708 19.49 29.62 12.04
N PRO A 709 19.62 30.80 11.40
CA PRO A 709 19.19 30.98 10.01
C PRO A 709 19.83 29.99 9.03
N GLU A 710 21.08 29.57 9.28
CA GLU A 710 21.75 28.55 8.48
C GLU A 710 21.15 27.17 8.69
N GLN A 711 20.80 26.80 9.93
CA GLN A 711 20.12 25.53 10.23
C GLN A 711 18.69 25.48 9.70
N GLN A 712 17.97 26.62 9.73
CA GLN A 712 16.63 26.76 9.15
C GLN A 712 16.62 26.40 7.67
N LYS A 713 17.59 26.94 6.90
CA LYS A 713 17.74 26.61 5.47
C LYS A 713 17.95 25.12 5.22
N VAL A 714 18.70 24.43 6.08
CA VAL A 714 18.91 22.98 5.97
C VAL A 714 17.61 22.21 6.21
N VAL A 715 16.82 22.63 7.21
CA VAL A 715 15.50 22.03 7.48
C VAL A 715 14.55 22.24 6.30
N ASP A 716 14.53 23.43 5.72
CA ASP A 716 13.69 23.74 4.56
C ASP A 716 14.14 22.97 3.30
N GLU A 717 15.45 22.90 3.05
CA GLU A 717 16.02 22.13 1.94
C GLU A 717 15.67 20.63 2.06
N ALA A 718 15.85 20.06 3.25
CA ALA A 718 15.49 18.67 3.52
C ALA A 718 13.98 18.43 3.41
N GLY A 719 13.17 19.38 3.87
CA GLY A 719 11.72 19.36 3.79
C GLY A 719 11.22 19.37 2.35
N GLN A 720 11.74 20.29 1.53
CA GLN A 720 11.38 20.39 0.12
C GLN A 720 11.79 19.14 -0.67
N LYS A 721 13.03 18.65 -0.52
CA LYS A 721 13.47 17.40 -1.16
C LYS A 721 12.59 16.20 -0.77
N ALA A 722 12.14 16.15 0.48
CA ALA A 722 11.22 15.11 0.94
C ALA A 722 9.80 15.27 0.37
N VAL A 723 9.33 16.51 0.12
CA VAL A 723 8.09 16.78 -0.63
C VAL A 723 8.22 16.32 -2.08
N ASP A 724 9.33 16.65 -2.75
CA ASP A 724 9.56 16.27 -4.14
C ASP A 724 9.60 14.73 -4.29
N TYR A 725 10.28 14.05 -3.36
CA TYR A 725 10.27 12.59 -3.27
C TYR A 725 8.86 12.03 -3.04
N GLU A 726 8.09 12.64 -2.14
CA GLU A 726 6.71 12.21 -1.84
C GLU A 726 5.79 12.33 -3.06
N ARG A 727 5.82 13.47 -3.75
CA ARG A 727 5.05 13.68 -4.99
C ARG A 727 5.41 12.63 -6.05
N ALA A 728 6.70 12.35 -6.23
CA ALA A 728 7.16 11.36 -7.20
C ALA A 728 6.62 9.95 -6.90
N ILE A 729 6.73 9.48 -5.65
CA ILE A 729 6.23 8.14 -5.29
C ILE A 729 4.70 8.07 -5.24
N ASN A 730 4.02 9.19 -4.99
CA ASN A 730 2.55 9.24 -4.97
C ASN A 730 1.97 9.08 -6.38
N ARG A 731 2.63 9.67 -7.38
CA ARG A 731 2.20 9.62 -8.79
C ARG A 731 2.57 8.31 -9.50
N ALA A 732 3.70 7.70 -9.14
CA ALA A 732 4.22 6.50 -9.83
C ALA A 732 3.33 5.24 -9.73
N GLY A 733 2.37 5.19 -8.80
CA GLY A 733 1.61 3.97 -8.47
C GLY A 733 0.21 3.86 -9.05
N ASP A 734 -0.38 4.92 -9.61
CA ASP A 734 -1.82 4.97 -9.90
C ASP A 734 -2.25 3.93 -10.95
N ASP A 735 -1.48 3.75 -12.03
CA ASP A 735 -1.77 2.75 -13.07
C ASP A 735 -1.60 1.31 -12.56
N GLU A 736 -0.59 1.06 -11.74
CA GLU A 736 -0.39 -0.25 -11.12
C GLU A 736 -1.55 -0.59 -10.17
N ILE A 737 -1.98 0.38 -9.36
CA ILE A 737 -3.11 0.26 -8.44
C ILE A 737 -4.38 -0.07 -9.22
N MET A 738 -4.69 0.70 -10.27
CA MET A 738 -5.87 0.49 -11.10
C MET A 738 -5.87 -0.90 -11.77
N ASN A 739 -4.73 -1.29 -12.35
CA ASN A 739 -4.58 -2.60 -12.98
C ASN A 739 -4.75 -3.75 -11.98
N ARG A 740 -4.14 -3.64 -10.79
CA ARG A 740 -4.30 -4.63 -9.72
C ARG A 740 -5.74 -4.72 -9.27
N TRP A 741 -6.41 -3.59 -9.06
CA TRP A 741 -7.80 -3.56 -8.61
C TRP A 741 -8.75 -4.19 -9.62
N GLN A 742 -8.56 -3.95 -10.91
CA GLN A 742 -9.37 -4.58 -11.96
C GLN A 742 -9.14 -6.09 -12.05
N ASN A 743 -7.87 -6.53 -12.00
CA ASN A 743 -7.50 -7.92 -12.26
C ASN A 743 -7.62 -8.84 -11.03
N GLU A 744 -7.27 -8.35 -9.84
CA GLU A 744 -7.23 -9.14 -8.61
C GLU A 744 -8.46 -8.92 -7.73
N ASN A 745 -8.93 -7.67 -7.59
CA ASN A 745 -10.06 -7.33 -6.74
C ASN A 745 -11.40 -7.30 -7.50
N GLY A 746 -11.37 -7.26 -8.83
CA GLY A 746 -12.57 -7.19 -9.68
C GLY A 746 -13.30 -5.85 -9.62
N VAL A 747 -12.58 -4.76 -9.30
CA VAL A 747 -13.15 -3.41 -9.25
C VAL A 747 -13.45 -2.93 -10.67
N LYS A 748 -14.65 -2.39 -10.88
CA LYS A 748 -15.01 -1.73 -12.12
C LYS A 748 -14.60 -0.26 -12.06
N ILE A 749 -13.68 0.14 -12.92
CA ILE A 749 -13.20 1.51 -13.05
C ILE A 749 -14.00 2.22 -14.16
N THR A 750 -14.53 3.40 -13.86
CA THR A 750 -15.20 4.32 -14.79
C THR A 750 -14.23 5.44 -15.09
N LYS A 751 -13.83 5.59 -16.36
CA LYS A 751 -12.87 6.62 -16.76
C LYS A 751 -13.52 8.00 -16.79
N TYR A 752 -12.71 9.05 -16.65
CA TYR A 752 -13.15 10.44 -16.68
C TYR A 752 -13.98 10.77 -17.93
N GLU A 753 -13.48 10.36 -19.11
CA GLU A 753 -14.10 10.51 -20.42
C GLU A 753 -15.47 9.82 -20.58
N ASP A 754 -15.77 8.83 -19.74
CA ASP A 754 -17.05 8.11 -19.75
C ASP A 754 -18.13 8.78 -18.90
N MET A 755 -17.84 9.95 -18.31
CA MET A 755 -18.70 10.63 -17.34
C MET A 755 -19.20 11.99 -17.86
N ASP A 756 -20.41 12.37 -17.46
CA ASP A 756 -21.02 13.67 -17.71
C ASP A 756 -20.50 14.69 -16.69
N ILE A 757 -19.24 15.08 -16.85
CA ILE A 757 -18.55 16.04 -15.97
C ILE A 757 -19.26 17.40 -15.94
N ASP A 758 -19.85 17.82 -17.06
CA ASP A 758 -20.59 19.08 -17.15
C ASP A 758 -21.80 19.09 -16.20
N SER A 759 -22.53 17.97 -16.08
CA SER A 759 -23.61 17.85 -15.09
C SER A 759 -23.12 18.01 -13.64
N PHE A 760 -21.93 17.49 -13.32
CA PHE A 760 -21.32 17.63 -12.00
C PHE A 760 -20.87 19.08 -11.75
N LYS A 761 -20.23 19.73 -12.74
CA LYS A 761 -19.83 21.15 -12.67
C LYS A 761 -21.05 22.05 -12.47
N GLN A 762 -22.11 21.85 -13.25
CA GLN A 762 -23.34 22.62 -13.15
C GLN A 762 -24.02 22.48 -11.77
N ALA A 763 -23.97 21.29 -11.16
CA ALA A 763 -24.58 21.05 -9.86
C ALA A 763 -23.91 21.84 -8.71
N VAL A 764 -22.60 22.12 -8.82
CA VAL A 764 -21.84 22.88 -7.82
C VAL A 764 -21.59 24.34 -8.20
N ASP A 765 -22.23 24.83 -9.26
CA ASP A 765 -22.13 26.23 -9.67
C ASP A 765 -22.44 27.19 -8.50
N GLY A 766 -21.62 28.24 -8.36
CA GLY A 766 -21.67 29.22 -7.27
C GLY A 766 -21.30 28.69 -5.88
N VAL A 767 -20.62 27.55 -5.76
CA VAL A 767 -20.13 27.04 -4.46
C VAL A 767 -18.96 27.86 -3.90
N ASP A 768 -18.14 28.44 -4.78
CA ASP A 768 -17.06 29.40 -4.46
C ASP A 768 -17.61 30.66 -3.77
N ALA A 769 -18.67 31.25 -4.32
CA ALA A 769 -19.35 32.39 -3.71
C ALA A 769 -20.02 32.01 -2.38
N TRP A 770 -20.59 30.81 -2.28
CA TRP A 770 -21.11 30.30 -1.01
C TRP A 770 -19.99 30.15 0.03
N TYR A 771 -18.86 29.59 -0.37
CA TYR A 771 -17.70 29.38 0.50
C TYR A 771 -17.09 30.70 0.98
N GLN A 772 -16.97 31.70 0.09
CA GLN A 772 -16.54 33.05 0.47
C GLN A 772 -17.45 33.65 1.54
N ASN A 773 -18.77 33.61 1.33
CA ASN A 773 -19.74 34.15 2.30
C ASN A 773 -19.67 33.41 3.64
N GLU A 774 -19.46 32.08 3.62
CA GLU A 774 -19.29 31.27 4.83
C GLU A 774 -18.05 31.72 5.61
N LEU A 775 -16.90 31.90 4.95
CA LEU A 775 -15.67 32.39 5.59
C LEU A 775 -15.84 33.83 6.13
N GLU A 776 -16.38 34.76 5.35
CA GLU A 776 -16.62 36.14 5.79
C GLU A 776 -17.56 36.18 7.01
N SER A 777 -18.58 35.32 7.05
CA SER A 777 -19.50 35.23 8.20
C SER A 777 -18.82 34.74 9.49
N GLN A 778 -17.70 34.02 9.36
CA GLN A 778 -16.89 33.53 10.46
C GLN A 778 -15.76 34.50 10.85
N GLY A 779 -15.64 35.64 10.15
CA GLY A 779 -14.71 36.73 10.48
C GLY A 779 -13.38 36.71 9.73
N TYR A 780 -13.29 35.95 8.63
CA TYR A 780 -12.11 35.91 7.76
C TYR A 780 -12.20 36.99 6.68
N ASP A 781 -11.69 38.19 6.98
CA ASP A 781 -11.74 39.35 6.07
C ASP A 781 -10.87 39.19 4.81
N ASP A 782 -9.94 38.23 4.82
CA ASP A 782 -9.04 37.86 3.72
C ASP A 782 -9.63 36.77 2.78
N ALA A 783 -10.83 36.26 3.09
CA ALA A 783 -11.46 35.16 2.35
C ALA A 783 -11.54 35.39 0.84
N LYS A 784 -11.91 36.61 0.45
CA LYS A 784 -11.98 36.99 -0.97
C LYS A 784 -10.60 36.93 -1.63
N ASP A 785 -9.59 37.52 -1.02
CA ASP A 785 -8.23 37.57 -1.57
C ASP A 785 -7.59 36.17 -1.63
N LEU A 786 -7.92 35.30 -0.67
CA LEU A 786 -7.48 33.91 -0.67
C LEU A 786 -8.15 33.11 -1.78
N ILE A 787 -9.47 33.19 -1.90
CA ILE A 787 -10.21 32.49 -2.96
C ILE A 787 -9.77 33.00 -4.31
N GLU A 788 -9.64 34.32 -4.50
CA GLU A 788 -9.10 34.89 -5.74
C GLU A 788 -7.68 34.38 -6.02
N ALA A 789 -6.81 34.17 -5.04
CA ALA A 789 -5.48 33.61 -5.32
C ALA A 789 -5.52 32.19 -5.93
N PHE A 790 -6.55 31.41 -5.63
CA PHE A 790 -6.73 30.06 -6.19
C PHE A 790 -7.61 30.05 -7.44
N THR A 791 -8.62 30.92 -7.54
CA THR A 791 -9.63 30.91 -8.61
C THR A 791 -9.40 31.96 -9.68
N LYS A 792 -8.67 33.04 -9.37
CA LYS A 792 -8.22 33.98 -10.38
C LYS A 792 -7.28 33.18 -11.26
N LYS A 793 -7.75 32.89 -12.47
CA LYS A 793 -6.88 32.49 -13.56
C LYS A 793 -5.78 33.53 -13.60
N ASP A 794 -4.60 33.12 -13.15
CA ASP A 794 -3.48 34.00 -13.06
C ASP A 794 -3.29 34.56 -14.49
N THR A 795 -3.43 35.88 -14.64
CA THR A 795 -3.17 36.54 -15.92
C THR A 795 -1.72 37.00 -15.97
N SER A 796 -0.96 36.82 -14.87
CA SER A 796 0.50 36.94 -14.82
C SER A 796 1.19 35.63 -15.18
N SER A 797 0.53 34.50 -14.92
CA SER A 797 0.73 33.25 -15.67
C SER A 797 -0.57 32.89 -16.36
N ALA A 798 -0.92 33.66 -17.41
CA ALA A 798 -1.83 33.12 -18.42
C ALA A 798 -1.34 31.68 -18.67
N SER A 799 -2.19 30.67 -18.45
CA SER A 799 -1.80 29.30 -18.75
C SER A 799 -1.10 29.36 -20.08
N THR A 800 0.16 28.90 -20.14
CA THR A 800 1.07 29.19 -21.26
C THR A 800 0.45 28.82 -22.61
N TYR A 801 -0.61 28.00 -22.56
CA TYR A 801 -1.46 27.52 -23.63
C TYR A 801 -2.94 27.89 -23.42
N ASP A 802 -3.29 29.19 -23.42
CA ASP A 802 -4.70 29.66 -23.46
C ASP A 802 -5.02 30.44 -24.73
N VAL A 803 -6.29 30.43 -25.14
CA VAL A 803 -6.81 31.19 -26.30
C VAL A 803 -8.00 32.08 -25.89
N GLU A 804 -8.14 33.23 -26.55
CA GLU A 804 -9.30 34.12 -26.36
C GLU A 804 -10.59 33.49 -26.92
N ASP A 805 -11.73 33.76 -26.27
CA ASP A 805 -13.05 33.40 -26.82
C ASP A 805 -13.34 34.31 -28.01
N ARG A 806 -13.48 33.70 -29.19
CA ARG A 806 -13.79 34.33 -30.47
C ARG A 806 -15.06 33.74 -31.09
N SER A 807 -16.02 33.35 -30.24
CA SER A 807 -17.33 32.83 -30.64
C SER A 807 -18.16 33.85 -31.44
N ASP A 808 -17.73 35.11 -31.50
CA ASP A 808 -18.33 36.17 -32.30
C ASP A 808 -18.10 36.04 -33.82
N LEU A 809 -17.15 35.20 -34.25
CA LEU A 809 -16.74 35.05 -35.67
C LEU A 809 -17.66 34.14 -36.53
N ASP A 810 -18.95 33.99 -36.19
CA ASP A 810 -19.96 33.23 -36.95
C ASP A 810 -19.52 31.80 -37.37
N TRP A 811 -19.01 31.04 -36.39
CA TRP A 811 -18.50 29.68 -36.62
C TRP A 811 -19.59 28.69 -37.03
N PRO A 812 -19.37 27.86 -38.08
CA PRO A 812 -20.28 26.78 -38.42
C PRO A 812 -20.23 25.66 -37.37
N GLU A 813 -21.38 25.04 -37.07
CA GLU A 813 -21.42 23.84 -36.23
C GLU A 813 -20.80 22.66 -36.97
N GLN A 814 -19.65 22.19 -36.49
CA GLN A 814 -18.89 21.10 -37.11
C GLN A 814 -18.27 20.19 -36.06
N THR A 815 -17.95 18.98 -36.48
CA THR A 815 -17.16 18.04 -35.69
C THR A 815 -16.01 17.56 -36.56
N TRP A 816 -14.80 17.72 -36.05
CA TRP A 816 -13.57 17.32 -36.72
C TRP A 816 -12.99 16.10 -36.03
N ASN A 817 -12.53 15.16 -36.83
CA ASN A 817 -11.83 13.99 -36.32
C ASN A 817 -10.34 14.25 -36.45
N PHE A 818 -9.68 14.27 -35.30
CA PHE A 818 -8.23 14.26 -35.17
C PHE A 818 -7.72 12.82 -35.19
N THR A 819 -6.61 12.57 -35.89
CA THR A 819 -5.95 11.25 -35.84
C THR A 819 -4.44 11.33 -35.64
N CYS A 820 -3.89 10.31 -35.00
CA CYS A 820 -2.45 10.09 -34.85
C CYS A 820 -2.16 8.58 -34.80
N SER A 821 -0.91 8.20 -35.07
CA SER A 821 -0.53 6.78 -35.20
C SER A 821 -0.10 6.08 -33.92
N THR A 822 0.05 6.85 -32.83
CA THR A 822 0.47 6.39 -31.50
C THR A 822 -0.75 6.10 -30.61
N THR A 823 -0.55 5.50 -29.45
CA THR A 823 -1.64 5.09 -28.54
C THR A 823 -2.37 6.29 -27.90
N GLU A 824 -3.52 6.05 -27.26
CA GLU A 824 -4.35 7.11 -26.64
C GLU A 824 -3.64 7.87 -25.51
N THR A 825 -2.62 7.28 -24.90
CA THR A 825 -1.81 7.88 -23.82
C THR A 825 -0.56 8.60 -24.33
N SER A 826 -0.37 8.65 -25.65
CA SER A 826 0.80 9.31 -26.24
C SER A 826 0.68 10.83 -26.22
N THR A 827 1.83 11.50 -26.18
CA THR A 827 1.95 12.96 -26.26
C THR A 827 1.30 13.53 -27.52
N TRP A 828 1.31 12.79 -28.63
CA TRP A 828 0.66 13.20 -29.88
C TRP A 828 -0.87 13.28 -29.73
N ALA A 829 -1.46 12.31 -29.00
CA ALA A 829 -2.89 12.30 -28.71
C ALA A 829 -3.26 13.43 -27.74
N GLU A 830 -2.41 13.71 -26.75
CA GLU A 830 -2.60 14.84 -25.83
C GLU A 830 -2.50 16.19 -26.54
N GLY A 831 -1.57 16.36 -27.49
CA GLY A 831 -1.51 17.56 -28.33
C GLY A 831 -2.80 17.77 -29.14
N GLY A 832 -3.36 16.69 -29.70
CA GLY A 832 -4.66 16.71 -30.37
C GLY A 832 -5.83 17.06 -29.45
N ARG A 833 -5.85 16.53 -28.22
CA ARG A 833 -6.85 16.88 -27.19
C ARG A 833 -6.73 18.33 -26.79
N LYS A 834 -5.51 18.84 -26.60
CA LYS A 834 -5.28 20.24 -26.24
C LYS A 834 -5.78 21.19 -27.33
N PHE A 835 -5.54 20.87 -28.60
CA PHE A 835 -6.13 21.62 -29.70
C PHE A 835 -7.66 21.58 -29.66
N GLY A 836 -8.26 20.42 -29.38
CA GLY A 836 -9.70 20.27 -29.22
C GLY A 836 -10.28 21.16 -28.12
N GLU A 837 -9.64 21.19 -26.96
CA GLU A 837 -10.00 22.06 -25.83
C GLU A 837 -9.94 23.54 -26.23
N LEU A 838 -8.81 23.95 -26.84
CA LEU A 838 -8.58 25.33 -27.26
C LEU A 838 -9.60 25.78 -28.30
N ILE A 839 -9.89 24.94 -29.31
CA ILE A 839 -10.83 25.32 -30.37
C ILE A 839 -12.28 25.28 -29.89
N GLU A 840 -12.66 24.35 -29.00
CA GLU A 840 -13.99 24.36 -28.41
C GLU A 840 -14.21 25.64 -27.59
N LYS A 841 -13.19 26.09 -26.85
CA LYS A 841 -13.20 27.37 -26.14
C LYS A 841 -13.28 28.56 -27.08
N ALA A 842 -12.38 28.67 -28.05
CA ALA A 842 -12.30 29.81 -28.96
C ALA A 842 -13.58 29.96 -29.82
N THR A 843 -14.29 28.87 -30.08
CA THR A 843 -15.48 28.86 -30.93
C THR A 843 -16.80 28.85 -30.13
N GLY A 844 -16.75 28.85 -28.80
CA GLY A 844 -17.93 28.75 -27.94
C GLY A 844 -18.69 27.43 -28.12
N GLY A 845 -17.98 26.33 -28.39
CA GLY A 845 -18.55 24.99 -28.57
C GLY A 845 -19.05 24.68 -29.97
N LYS A 846 -18.83 25.56 -30.96
CA LYS A 846 -19.31 25.38 -32.34
C LYS A 846 -18.50 24.36 -33.12
N ILE A 847 -17.20 24.31 -32.90
CA ILE A 847 -16.32 23.29 -33.46
C ILE A 847 -15.95 22.35 -32.33
N LYS A 848 -16.17 21.05 -32.54
CA LYS A 848 -15.77 19.98 -31.62
C LYS A 848 -14.74 19.08 -32.26
N VAL A 849 -13.76 18.62 -31.49
CA VAL A 849 -12.72 17.72 -32.00
C VAL A 849 -12.85 16.37 -31.30
N ASN A 850 -13.01 15.31 -32.08
CA ASN A 850 -12.94 13.94 -31.62
C ASN A 850 -11.54 13.39 -31.87
N VAL A 851 -10.90 12.82 -30.86
CA VAL A 851 -9.53 12.28 -30.95
C VAL A 851 -9.59 10.77 -31.20
N TYR A 852 -9.00 10.32 -32.31
CA TYR A 852 -8.87 8.91 -32.70
C TYR A 852 -7.40 8.53 -32.84
N ALA A 853 -6.82 8.00 -31.77
CA ALA A 853 -5.43 7.55 -31.73
C ALA A 853 -5.27 6.18 -32.42
N ALA A 854 -4.03 5.69 -32.51
CA ALA A 854 -3.63 4.40 -33.08
C ALA A 854 -4.15 4.15 -34.50
N ASP A 855 -4.31 5.22 -35.29
CA ASP A 855 -4.88 5.19 -36.64
C ASP A 855 -6.21 4.40 -36.70
N GLN A 856 -7.06 4.55 -35.67
CA GLN A 856 -8.34 3.85 -35.55
C GLN A 856 -9.25 4.04 -36.77
N LEU A 857 -9.18 5.22 -37.40
CA LEU A 857 -10.00 5.57 -38.56
C LEU A 857 -9.52 4.91 -39.86
N THR A 858 -8.29 4.41 -39.90
CA THR A 858 -7.64 3.84 -41.10
C THR A 858 -7.08 2.44 -40.86
N ASN A 859 -7.68 1.70 -39.91
CA ASN A 859 -7.31 0.33 -39.56
C ASN A 859 -5.81 0.13 -39.23
N GLY A 860 -5.17 1.12 -38.61
CA GLY A 860 -3.76 1.02 -38.24
C GLY A 860 -2.77 1.32 -39.38
N ASN A 861 -3.25 1.83 -40.52
CA ASN A 861 -2.42 2.18 -41.67
C ASN A 861 -2.11 3.69 -41.70
N GLN A 862 -0.87 4.02 -41.33
CA GLN A 862 -0.35 5.38 -41.22
C GLN A 862 -0.43 6.16 -42.54
N SER A 863 -0.18 5.51 -43.68
CA SER A 863 -0.28 6.15 -44.99
C SER A 863 -1.73 6.45 -45.37
N GLU A 864 -2.65 5.54 -45.06
CA GLU A 864 -4.09 5.81 -45.27
C GLU A 864 -4.57 6.99 -44.40
N GLY A 865 -3.96 7.19 -43.22
CA GLY A 865 -4.24 8.33 -42.33
C GLY A 865 -3.94 9.68 -42.99
N ILE A 866 -2.75 9.83 -43.58
CA ILE A 866 -2.35 11.04 -44.30
C ILE A 866 -3.24 11.25 -45.54
N GLN A 867 -3.54 10.18 -46.29
CA GLN A 867 -4.44 10.32 -47.44
C GLN A 867 -5.85 10.76 -47.01
N ALA A 868 -6.38 10.22 -45.91
CA ALA A 868 -7.68 10.62 -45.37
C ALA A 868 -7.70 12.09 -44.90
N LEU A 869 -6.57 12.61 -44.41
CA LEU A 869 -6.40 14.02 -44.07
C LEU A 869 -6.43 14.91 -45.32
N ILE A 870 -5.70 14.52 -46.39
CA ILE A 870 -5.70 15.24 -47.67
C ILE A 870 -7.11 15.23 -48.28
N ASP A 871 -7.83 14.12 -48.17
CA ASP A 871 -9.20 13.99 -48.67
C ASP A 871 -10.22 14.76 -47.80
N GLY A 872 -9.90 15.03 -46.53
CA GLY A 872 -10.74 15.76 -45.57
C GLY A 872 -11.90 14.94 -45.00
N ASP A 873 -11.97 13.62 -45.25
CA ASP A 873 -12.99 12.68 -44.76
C ASP A 873 -12.40 11.26 -44.67
N PRO A 874 -12.51 10.54 -43.53
CA PRO A 874 -13.11 10.95 -42.26
C PRO A 874 -12.23 11.84 -41.40
N VAL A 875 -11.00 12.16 -41.82
CA VAL A 875 -10.01 12.88 -41.02
C VAL A 875 -9.92 14.35 -41.46
N GLN A 876 -10.06 15.28 -40.52
CA GLN A 876 -9.92 16.71 -40.81
C GLN A 876 -8.62 17.28 -40.25
N ILE A 877 -8.10 16.68 -39.19
CA ILE A 877 -6.89 17.13 -38.51
C ILE A 877 -6.02 15.91 -38.19
N SER A 878 -4.71 16.04 -38.26
CA SER A 878 -3.81 14.99 -37.80
C SER A 878 -2.50 15.53 -37.22
N MET A 879 -1.83 14.68 -36.46
CA MET A 879 -0.45 14.89 -36.05
C MET A 879 0.35 13.63 -36.38
N HIS A 880 1.26 13.74 -37.35
CA HIS A 880 2.06 12.60 -37.83
C HIS A 880 3.53 12.98 -38.05
N SER A 881 4.40 11.99 -37.89
CA SER A 881 5.85 12.11 -38.08
C SER A 881 6.24 12.45 -39.52
N ASN A 882 7.29 13.27 -39.68
CA ASN A 882 7.90 13.57 -40.97
C ASN A 882 8.33 12.31 -41.73
N LEU A 883 8.67 11.22 -41.03
CA LEU A 883 9.03 9.94 -41.63
C LEU A 883 7.83 9.28 -42.33
N ILE A 884 6.62 9.47 -41.84
CA ILE A 884 5.39 8.95 -42.45
C ILE A 884 5.04 9.79 -43.68
N TYR A 885 5.11 11.11 -43.57
CA TYR A 885 4.95 12.03 -44.70
C TYR A 885 5.99 11.78 -45.81
N SER A 886 7.18 11.30 -45.43
CA SER A 886 8.23 10.98 -46.39
C SER A 886 7.90 9.86 -47.39
N ALA A 887 6.87 9.05 -47.09
CA ALA A 887 6.36 8.05 -48.02
C ALA A 887 5.54 8.68 -49.16
N PHE A 888 5.02 9.90 -48.97
CA PHE A 888 4.26 10.67 -49.96
C PHE A 888 5.17 11.64 -50.70
N ASP A 889 5.93 12.43 -49.96
CA ASP A 889 6.95 13.32 -50.51
C ASP A 889 8.30 13.06 -49.81
N PRO A 890 9.30 12.49 -50.52
CA PRO A 890 10.57 12.14 -49.91
C PRO A 890 11.32 13.34 -49.32
N ARG A 891 11.01 14.59 -49.71
CA ARG A 891 11.63 15.84 -49.19
C ARG A 891 11.53 15.94 -47.66
N PHE A 892 10.46 15.41 -47.05
CA PHE A 892 10.29 15.41 -45.59
C PHE A 892 11.33 14.57 -44.82
N ASN A 893 12.10 13.72 -45.50
CA ASN A 893 13.24 13.03 -44.87
C ASN A 893 14.37 13.97 -44.47
N VAL A 894 14.39 15.22 -44.94
CA VAL A 894 15.49 16.17 -44.68
C VAL A 894 15.73 16.39 -43.18
N VAL A 895 14.66 16.41 -42.38
CA VAL A 895 14.71 16.56 -40.91
C VAL A 895 15.47 15.40 -40.26
N SER A 896 15.44 14.22 -40.87
CA SER A 896 16.02 12.99 -40.35
C SER A 896 17.40 12.67 -40.94
N LEU A 897 18.07 13.66 -41.55
CA LEU A 897 19.50 13.56 -41.86
C LEU A 897 20.28 13.27 -40.56
N PRO A 898 21.21 12.30 -40.58
CA PRO A 898 21.85 11.88 -39.35
C PRO A 898 22.77 12.98 -38.79
N PHE A 899 22.67 13.22 -37.49
CA PHE A 899 23.40 14.23 -36.74
C PHE A 899 23.17 15.67 -37.25
N LEU A 900 21.98 15.94 -37.76
CA LEU A 900 21.58 17.27 -38.25
C LEU A 900 21.42 18.30 -37.13
N PHE A 901 20.96 17.86 -35.97
CA PHE A 901 20.69 18.70 -34.80
C PHE A 901 21.58 18.30 -33.64
N ASP A 902 22.14 19.30 -32.95
CA ASP A 902 23.01 19.09 -31.79
C ASP A 902 22.22 18.95 -30.48
N SER A 903 21.02 19.57 -30.40
CA SER A 903 20.12 19.51 -29.24
C SER A 903 18.67 19.76 -29.66
N VAL A 904 17.72 19.60 -28.72
CA VAL A 904 16.30 19.91 -28.97
C VAL A 904 16.07 21.40 -29.21
N GLU A 905 16.88 22.27 -28.61
CA GLU A 905 16.83 23.72 -28.85
C GLU A 905 17.36 24.10 -30.24
N ASP A 906 18.37 23.39 -30.77
CA ASP A 906 18.83 23.57 -32.16
C ASP A 906 17.74 23.09 -33.15
N ALA A 907 17.07 21.98 -32.82
CA ALA A 907 15.92 21.51 -33.61
C ALA A 907 14.78 22.54 -33.61
N ASP A 908 14.38 23.07 -32.45
CA ASP A 908 13.38 24.13 -32.34
C ASP A 908 13.76 25.36 -33.16
N ALA A 909 14.98 25.87 -33.01
CA ALA A 909 15.43 27.07 -33.70
C ALA A 909 15.38 26.94 -35.24
N LYS A 910 15.69 25.75 -35.78
CA LYS A 910 15.62 25.47 -37.22
C LYS A 910 14.20 25.22 -37.70
N LEU A 911 13.41 24.43 -36.96
CA LEU A 911 12.03 24.07 -37.32
C LEU A 911 11.06 25.23 -37.13
N ASP A 912 11.34 26.19 -36.25
CA ASP A 912 10.55 27.43 -36.11
C ASP A 912 11.09 28.56 -37.01
N GLY A 913 12.18 28.30 -37.74
CA GLY A 913 12.85 29.23 -38.64
C GLY A 913 12.56 28.97 -40.13
N GLU A 914 13.45 29.47 -40.99
CA GLU A 914 13.34 29.37 -42.46
C GLU A 914 13.23 27.91 -42.95
N ALA A 915 13.86 26.97 -42.26
CA ALA A 915 13.85 25.56 -42.63
C ALA A 915 12.46 24.93 -42.42
N GLY A 916 11.79 25.22 -41.30
CA GLY A 916 10.43 24.75 -41.06
C GLY A 916 9.39 25.41 -41.94
N GLU A 917 9.50 26.72 -42.21
CA GLU A 917 8.60 27.40 -43.16
C GLU A 917 8.64 26.75 -44.55
N LYS A 918 9.83 26.34 -45.00
CA LYS A 918 9.96 25.60 -46.27
C LYS A 918 9.28 24.23 -46.26
N LEU A 919 9.21 23.56 -45.10
CA LEU A 919 8.43 22.31 -44.97
C LEU A 919 6.93 22.57 -44.98
N LYS A 920 6.47 23.69 -44.42
CA LYS A 920 5.06 24.12 -44.49
C LYS A 920 4.65 24.44 -45.92
N GLU A 921 5.49 25.15 -46.68
CA GLU A 921 5.25 25.40 -48.11
C GLU A 921 5.07 24.10 -48.91
N ILE A 922 5.85 23.05 -48.58
CA ILE A 922 5.70 21.73 -49.21
C ILE A 922 4.38 21.07 -48.81
N LEU A 923 3.95 21.16 -47.55
CA LEU A 923 2.65 20.63 -47.11
C LEU A 923 1.48 21.35 -47.81
N ASP A 924 1.59 22.65 -48.03
CA ASP A 924 0.60 23.44 -48.76
C ASP A 924 0.47 22.97 -50.23
N GLU A 925 1.57 22.59 -50.88
CA GLU A 925 1.56 21.99 -52.23
C GLU A 925 0.74 20.70 -52.29
N ASP A 926 0.71 19.95 -51.19
CA ASP A 926 -0.02 18.69 -51.02
C ASP A 926 -1.45 18.88 -50.47
N GLY A 927 -1.92 20.12 -50.34
CA GLY A 927 -3.28 20.45 -49.90
C GLY A 927 -3.50 20.37 -48.39
N LEU A 928 -2.44 20.56 -47.61
CA LEU A 928 -2.46 20.51 -46.14
C LEU A 928 -1.93 21.80 -45.54
N HIS A 929 -2.69 22.40 -44.64
CA HIS A 929 -2.22 23.56 -43.89
C HIS A 929 -1.57 23.12 -42.58
N CYS A 930 -0.31 23.50 -42.36
CA CYS A 930 0.45 23.14 -41.15
C CYS A 930 0.33 24.22 -40.08
N MET A 931 -0.39 23.91 -39.00
CA MET A 931 -0.63 24.82 -37.88
C MET A 931 0.56 24.90 -36.91
N GLY A 932 1.46 23.90 -36.96
CA GLY A 932 2.66 23.84 -36.13
C GLY A 932 3.48 22.59 -36.36
N ILE A 933 4.76 22.65 -36.00
CA ILE A 933 5.68 21.51 -36.05
C ILE A 933 5.95 21.06 -34.62
N ALA A 934 5.30 19.98 -34.19
CA ALA A 934 5.47 19.38 -32.87
C ALA A 934 6.72 18.48 -32.81
N GLU A 935 7.03 17.96 -31.62
CA GLU A 935 8.21 17.13 -31.39
C GLU A 935 7.82 15.66 -31.30
N ASN A 936 8.53 14.79 -32.04
CA ASN A 936 8.62 13.40 -31.60
C ASN A 936 9.91 13.22 -30.77
N GLY A 937 11.02 13.78 -31.28
CA GLY A 937 12.28 13.93 -30.56
C GLY A 937 13.43 13.13 -31.17
N PHE A 938 14.53 13.04 -30.42
CA PHE A 938 15.68 12.23 -30.80
C PHE A 938 15.35 10.73 -30.73
N ARG A 939 15.59 10.03 -31.84
CA ARG A 939 15.29 8.60 -31.96
C ARG A 939 16.39 7.77 -31.30
N GLN A 940 16.02 7.01 -30.27
CA GLN A 940 16.92 6.13 -29.52
C GLN A 940 16.85 4.70 -30.05
N LEU A 941 17.99 4.00 -29.99
CA LEU A 941 18.08 2.63 -30.47
C LEU A 941 17.79 1.65 -29.34
N THR A 942 16.75 0.82 -29.47
CA THR A 942 16.53 -0.31 -28.56
C THR A 942 16.72 -1.65 -29.26
N ASN A 943 17.28 -2.62 -28.55
CA ASN A 943 17.50 -3.96 -29.09
C ASN A 943 17.48 -5.06 -28.02
N SER A 944 17.41 -6.31 -28.49
CA SER A 944 17.34 -7.52 -27.65
C SER A 944 18.64 -8.33 -27.59
N LYS A 945 19.74 -7.81 -28.13
CA LYS A 945 21.00 -8.54 -28.32
C LYS A 945 22.14 -8.05 -27.45
N GLN A 946 22.44 -6.76 -27.49
CA GLN A 946 23.64 -6.20 -26.89
C GLN A 946 23.55 -4.69 -26.71
N GLU A 947 24.36 -4.14 -25.80
CA GLU A 947 24.66 -2.70 -25.78
C GLU A 947 25.36 -2.31 -27.09
N VAL A 948 24.92 -1.19 -27.70
CA VAL A 948 25.55 -0.63 -28.89
C VAL A 948 26.38 0.57 -28.45
N LYS A 949 27.71 0.48 -28.58
CA LYS A 949 28.64 1.56 -28.22
C LYS A 949 29.45 2.07 -29.41
N THR A 950 29.63 1.22 -30.41
CA THR A 950 30.44 1.49 -31.61
C THR A 950 29.68 1.06 -32.86
N VAL A 951 30.06 1.59 -34.03
CA VAL A 951 29.44 1.19 -35.30
C VAL A 951 29.59 -0.32 -35.59
N ASP A 952 30.64 -0.97 -35.08
CA ASP A 952 30.82 -2.43 -35.23
C ASP A 952 29.73 -3.23 -34.50
N ASP A 953 29.12 -2.68 -33.44
CA ASP A 953 28.05 -3.32 -32.68
C ASP A 953 26.71 -3.35 -33.45
N MET A 954 26.57 -2.53 -34.49
CA MET A 954 25.40 -2.52 -35.38
C MET A 954 25.42 -3.65 -36.41
N LYS A 955 26.56 -4.30 -36.60
CA LYS A 955 26.80 -5.20 -37.73
C LYS A 955 25.89 -6.44 -37.72
N ASN A 956 25.02 -6.55 -38.72
CA ASN A 956 23.97 -7.57 -38.87
C ASN A 956 22.89 -7.54 -37.77
N LEU A 957 22.80 -6.48 -36.97
CA LEU A 957 21.70 -6.32 -36.03
C LEU A 957 20.42 -6.11 -36.83
N LYS A 958 19.42 -6.97 -36.63
CA LYS A 958 18.16 -6.87 -37.38
C LYS A 958 17.30 -5.76 -36.80
N ILE A 959 17.19 -4.63 -37.48
CA ILE A 959 16.51 -3.45 -36.95
C ILE A 959 15.28 -3.15 -37.78
N ARG A 960 14.14 -2.96 -37.09
CA ARG A 960 12.98 -2.31 -37.68
C ARG A 960 13.29 -0.83 -37.84
N VAL A 961 13.10 -0.31 -39.04
CA VAL A 961 13.24 1.11 -39.35
C VAL A 961 11.87 1.63 -39.80
N ALA A 962 11.50 2.84 -39.38
CA ALA A 962 10.33 3.53 -39.90
C ALA A 962 10.43 3.73 -41.43
N GLY A 963 9.31 4.03 -42.10
CA GLY A 963 9.14 4.00 -43.55
C GLY A 963 9.90 5.02 -44.40
N SER A 964 11.19 5.23 -44.13
CA SER A 964 12.06 6.21 -44.78
C SER A 964 13.20 5.52 -45.55
N ASN A 965 13.33 5.85 -46.83
CA ASN A 965 14.45 5.40 -47.64
C ASN A 965 15.80 5.97 -47.16
N LEU A 966 15.79 7.18 -46.60
CA LEU A 966 16.98 7.79 -46.01
C LEU A 966 17.44 6.99 -44.79
N LEU A 967 16.53 6.70 -43.86
CA LEU A 967 16.90 5.93 -42.67
C LEU A 967 17.35 4.52 -43.03
N MET A 968 16.67 3.86 -43.97
CA MET A 968 17.09 2.55 -44.47
C MET A 968 18.54 2.57 -45.00
N GLU A 969 18.94 3.63 -45.71
CA GLU A 969 20.32 3.80 -46.16
C GLU A 969 21.28 4.11 -45.00
N CYS A 970 20.90 4.94 -44.03
CA CYS A 970 21.70 5.21 -42.82
C CYS A 970 21.99 3.92 -42.04
N TYR A 971 20.96 3.14 -41.70
CA TYR A 971 21.13 1.88 -40.96
C TYR A 971 21.93 0.83 -41.73
N LYS A 972 21.80 0.80 -43.06
CA LYS A 972 22.64 -0.03 -43.91
C LYS A 972 24.11 0.40 -43.88
N ARG A 973 24.39 1.71 -43.87
CA ARG A 973 25.76 2.25 -43.74
C ARG A 973 26.37 2.01 -42.36
N TRP A 974 25.56 2.05 -41.30
CA TRP A 974 25.95 1.59 -39.95
C TRP A 974 26.11 0.06 -39.85
N GLY A 975 25.73 -0.70 -40.88
CA GLY A 975 25.98 -2.15 -40.96
C GLY A 975 24.84 -3.03 -40.44
N ALA A 976 23.69 -2.45 -40.10
CA ALA A 976 22.51 -3.19 -39.65
C ALA A 976 21.79 -3.93 -40.79
N ASP A 977 21.06 -4.98 -40.44
CA ASP A 977 20.10 -5.67 -41.32
C ASP A 977 18.72 -5.01 -41.16
N ALA A 978 18.55 -3.85 -41.80
CA ALA A 978 17.38 -3.00 -41.65
C ALA A 978 16.16 -3.54 -42.43
N THR A 979 14.98 -3.50 -41.82
CA THR A 979 13.71 -3.85 -42.48
C THR A 979 12.66 -2.78 -42.19
N ASN A 980 11.99 -2.30 -43.24
CA ASN A 980 10.88 -1.35 -43.12
C ASN A 980 9.60 -2.06 -42.64
N MET A 981 8.91 -1.50 -41.64
CA MET A 981 7.68 -2.03 -41.07
C MET A 981 6.86 -0.93 -40.38
N ASN A 982 5.52 -1.05 -40.42
CA ASN A 982 4.59 -0.14 -39.76
C ASN A 982 4.74 -0.18 -38.22
N TRP A 983 4.43 0.95 -37.57
CA TRP A 983 4.58 1.06 -36.11
C TRP A 983 3.70 0.06 -35.35
N SER A 984 2.44 -0.10 -35.77
CA SER A 984 1.45 -1.01 -35.18
C SER A 984 1.86 -2.49 -35.16
N GLU A 985 2.78 -2.91 -36.03
CA GLU A 985 3.30 -4.29 -36.10
C GLU A 985 4.58 -4.50 -35.28
N THR A 986 5.20 -3.41 -34.81
CA THR A 986 6.58 -3.41 -34.29
C THR A 986 6.72 -4.23 -33.00
N TYR A 987 5.83 -4.04 -32.01
CA TYR A 987 5.87 -4.82 -30.76
C TYR A 987 5.80 -6.32 -31.03
N THR A 988 4.85 -6.74 -31.89
CA THR A 988 4.67 -8.15 -32.24
C THR A 988 5.90 -8.71 -32.95
N ALA A 989 6.51 -7.95 -33.86
CA ALA A 989 7.70 -8.38 -34.58
C ALA A 989 8.94 -8.51 -33.69
N LEU A 990 9.10 -7.63 -32.69
CA LEU A 990 10.16 -7.72 -31.67
C LEU A 990 9.94 -8.90 -30.73
N GLN A 991 8.71 -9.09 -30.26
CA GLN A 991 8.34 -10.24 -29.42
C GLN A 991 8.58 -11.58 -30.13
N GLN A 992 8.28 -11.66 -31.43
CA GLN A 992 8.52 -12.84 -32.26
C GLN A 992 9.98 -12.97 -32.74
N LYS A 993 10.81 -11.96 -32.49
CA LYS A 993 12.22 -11.87 -32.95
C LYS A 993 12.38 -11.93 -34.47
N THR A 994 11.37 -11.46 -35.21
CA THR A 994 11.46 -11.25 -36.66
C THR A 994 12.44 -10.12 -36.96
N VAL A 995 12.39 -9.07 -36.13
CA VAL A 995 13.44 -8.06 -35.95
C VAL A 995 13.97 -8.16 -34.52
N GLU A 996 15.18 -7.69 -34.29
CA GLU A 996 15.89 -7.82 -33.01
C GLU A 996 16.04 -6.48 -32.28
N GLY A 997 15.80 -5.37 -32.96
CA GLY A 997 15.76 -4.01 -32.41
C GLY A 997 14.89 -3.06 -33.23
N GLN A 998 14.68 -1.86 -32.70
CA GLN A 998 13.94 -0.77 -33.33
C GLN A 998 14.53 0.57 -32.89
N GLU A 999 14.05 1.64 -33.51
CA GLU A 999 14.46 3.00 -33.25
C GLU A 999 13.23 3.92 -33.13
N ASN A 1000 13.15 4.72 -32.06
CA ASN A 1000 12.13 5.75 -31.83
C ASN A 1000 12.51 6.61 -30.59
N PRO A 1001 11.91 7.78 -30.38
CA PRO A 1001 12.04 8.53 -29.13
C PRO A 1001 11.46 7.76 -27.94
N LEU A 1002 11.93 8.08 -26.74
CA LEU A 1002 11.57 7.35 -25.52
C LEU A 1002 10.05 7.37 -25.24
N PRO A 1003 9.33 8.51 -25.35
CA PRO A 1003 7.88 8.54 -25.10
C PRO A 1003 7.10 7.62 -26.04
N ALA A 1004 7.51 7.54 -27.32
CA ALA A 1004 6.88 6.67 -28.29
C ALA A 1004 7.11 5.18 -27.98
N ILE A 1005 8.34 4.80 -27.61
CA ILE A 1005 8.67 3.41 -27.22
C ILE A 1005 7.86 3.03 -25.98
N ASP A 1006 7.81 3.93 -25.01
CA ASP A 1006 7.18 3.72 -23.72
C ASP A 1006 5.66 3.54 -23.83
N ALA A 1007 5.00 4.44 -24.57
CA ALA A 1007 3.57 4.40 -24.81
C ALA A 1007 3.11 3.14 -25.58
N ALA A 1008 4.04 2.47 -26.27
CA ALA A 1008 3.81 1.21 -26.97
C ALA A 1008 4.33 -0.03 -26.22
N SER A 1009 4.83 0.15 -24.99
CA SER A 1009 5.40 -0.89 -24.12
C SER A 1009 6.55 -1.68 -24.75
N VAL A 1010 7.22 -1.11 -25.76
CA VAL A 1010 8.27 -1.82 -26.53
C VAL A 1010 9.46 -2.22 -25.66
N GLN A 1011 9.76 -1.44 -24.61
CA GLN A 1011 10.79 -1.71 -23.62
C GLN A 1011 10.65 -3.08 -22.94
N GLU A 1012 9.44 -3.62 -22.81
CA GLU A 1012 9.20 -4.93 -22.16
C GLU A 1012 9.93 -6.08 -22.84
N VAL A 1013 10.18 -5.95 -24.15
CA VAL A 1013 10.85 -6.97 -24.96
C VAL A 1013 12.23 -6.53 -25.43
N GLN A 1014 12.73 -5.38 -24.99
CA GLN A 1014 13.98 -4.75 -25.45
C GLN A 1014 14.91 -4.40 -24.27
N PRO A 1015 15.78 -5.32 -23.83
CA PRO A 1015 16.66 -5.14 -22.67
C PRO A 1015 17.80 -4.12 -22.84
N TYR A 1016 18.05 -3.57 -24.03
CA TYR A 1016 19.12 -2.60 -24.26
C TYR A 1016 18.56 -1.36 -24.94
N CYS A 1017 18.92 -0.18 -24.44
CA CYS A 1017 18.66 1.12 -25.07
C CYS A 1017 19.98 1.89 -25.21
N SER A 1018 20.20 2.56 -26.34
CA SER A 1018 21.38 3.37 -26.60
C SER A 1018 20.96 4.79 -26.94
N MET A 1019 21.35 5.72 -26.07
CA MET A 1019 21.03 7.15 -26.10
C MET A 1019 21.98 7.89 -27.04
N TRP A 1020 21.87 7.61 -28.33
CA TRP A 1020 22.86 7.98 -29.34
C TRP A 1020 22.52 9.25 -30.15
N ASN A 1021 21.29 9.78 -30.02
CA ASN A 1021 20.82 11.03 -30.63
C ASN A 1021 21.17 11.20 -32.12
N ALA A 1022 21.23 10.10 -32.88
CA ALA A 1022 21.72 10.13 -34.26
C ALA A 1022 20.71 10.72 -35.25
N ILE A 1023 19.42 10.59 -34.98
CA ILE A 1023 18.33 10.99 -35.88
C ILE A 1023 17.30 11.74 -35.06
N TYR A 1024 16.77 12.83 -35.62
CA TYR A 1024 15.64 13.56 -35.08
C TYR A 1024 14.38 13.36 -35.92
N ASP A 1025 13.24 13.45 -35.27
CA ASP A 1025 11.92 13.28 -35.85
C ASP A 1025 10.96 14.36 -35.33
N CYS A 1026 10.24 15.01 -36.25
CA CYS A 1026 9.26 16.04 -35.92
C CYS A 1026 7.86 15.61 -36.35
N LEU A 1027 6.85 16.24 -35.75
CA LEU A 1027 5.45 15.97 -36.05
C LEU A 1027 4.85 17.16 -36.78
N PHE A 1028 4.21 16.93 -37.92
CA PHE A 1028 3.43 17.98 -38.57
C PHE A 1028 2.02 17.96 -38.02
N PHE A 1029 1.60 19.06 -37.41
CA PHE A 1029 0.23 19.26 -36.96
C PHE A 1029 -0.56 19.96 -38.07
N CYS A 1030 -1.34 19.18 -38.80
CA CYS A 1030 -1.97 19.63 -40.04
C CYS A 1030 -3.49 19.55 -39.97
N ILE A 1031 -4.12 20.52 -40.64
CA ILE A 1031 -5.54 20.52 -40.99
C ILE A 1031 -5.66 20.40 -42.51
N ASN A 1032 -6.75 19.79 -43.00
CA ASN A 1032 -7.07 19.76 -44.42
C ASN A 1032 -7.12 21.19 -45.02
N GLY A 1033 -6.42 21.40 -46.14
CA GLY A 1033 -6.30 22.72 -46.78
C GLY A 1033 -7.63 23.28 -47.28
N ASP A 1034 -8.47 22.47 -47.92
CA ASP A 1034 -9.80 22.91 -48.40
C ASP A 1034 -10.70 23.37 -47.24
N ILE A 1035 -10.62 22.71 -46.08
CA ILE A 1035 -11.33 23.12 -44.87
C ILE A 1035 -10.80 24.46 -44.35
N TYR A 1036 -9.48 24.60 -44.22
CA TYR A 1036 -8.85 25.82 -43.74
C TYR A 1036 -9.10 27.02 -44.68
N ASP A 1037 -9.00 26.83 -46.00
CA ASP A 1037 -9.24 27.85 -47.02
C ASP A 1037 -10.71 28.28 -47.12
N SER A 1038 -11.64 27.46 -46.62
CA SER A 1038 -13.06 27.81 -46.57
C SER A 1038 -13.41 28.84 -45.48
N MET A 1039 -12.48 29.10 -44.54
CA MET A 1039 -12.68 29.98 -43.40
C MET A 1039 -12.33 31.45 -43.71
N THR A 1040 -12.79 32.37 -42.86
CA THR A 1040 -12.38 33.78 -42.97
C THR A 1040 -10.95 33.97 -42.44
N PRO A 1041 -10.22 35.03 -42.85
CA PRO A 1041 -8.89 35.30 -42.32
C PRO A 1041 -8.83 35.39 -40.78
N GLU A 1042 -9.88 35.94 -40.15
CA GLU A 1042 -9.97 36.03 -38.69
C GLU A 1042 -10.21 34.67 -38.02
N GLN A 1043 -10.90 33.74 -38.69
CA GLN A 1043 -11.08 32.37 -38.22
C GLN A 1043 -9.80 31.55 -38.40
N GLN A 1044 -9.09 31.74 -39.52
CA GLN A 1044 -7.79 31.14 -39.80
C GLN A 1044 -6.76 31.51 -38.72
N GLU A 1045 -6.70 32.78 -38.32
CA GLU A 1045 -5.81 33.26 -37.25
C GLU A 1045 -6.07 32.53 -35.91
N VAL A 1046 -7.33 32.26 -35.58
CA VAL A 1046 -7.71 31.50 -34.37
C VAL A 1046 -7.27 30.04 -34.47
N ILE A 1047 -7.44 29.41 -35.63
CA ILE A 1047 -7.02 28.02 -35.86
C ILE A 1047 -5.50 27.90 -35.71
N ASP A 1048 -4.74 28.82 -36.30
CA ASP A 1048 -3.29 28.84 -36.20
C ASP A 1048 -2.80 29.13 -34.77
N GLU A 1049 -3.48 30.01 -34.05
CA GLU A 1049 -3.18 30.27 -32.63
C GLU A 1049 -3.41 29.01 -31.79
N CYS A 1050 -4.55 28.33 -31.95
CA CYS A 1050 -4.84 27.09 -31.25
C CYS A 1050 -3.83 25.98 -31.60
N GLY A 1051 -3.48 25.83 -32.88
CA GLY A 1051 -2.50 24.85 -33.34
C GLY A 1051 -1.10 25.12 -32.80
N ARG A 1052 -0.67 26.39 -32.78
CA ARG A 1052 0.62 26.80 -32.20
C ARG A 1052 0.67 26.52 -30.71
N LEU A 1053 -0.37 26.86 -29.95
CA LEU A 1053 -0.41 26.62 -28.50
C LEU A 1053 -0.42 25.12 -28.18
N ALA A 1054 -1.19 24.34 -28.92
CA ALA A 1054 -1.21 22.88 -28.77
C ALA A 1054 0.13 22.24 -29.15
N THR A 1055 0.83 22.77 -30.16
CA THR A 1055 2.18 22.35 -30.53
C THR A 1055 3.19 22.64 -29.41
N GLN A 1056 3.13 23.82 -28.80
CA GLN A 1056 4.03 24.16 -27.69
C GLN A 1056 3.77 23.30 -26.45
N TYR A 1057 2.50 23.06 -26.13
CA TYR A 1057 2.09 22.14 -25.08
C TYR A 1057 2.63 20.73 -25.32
N GLU A 1058 2.49 20.22 -26.56
CA GLU A 1058 2.99 18.90 -26.95
C GLU A 1058 4.51 18.79 -26.75
N ARG A 1059 5.29 19.77 -27.22
CA ARG A 1059 6.75 19.78 -27.04
C ARG A 1059 7.15 19.76 -25.56
N GLU A 1060 6.42 20.47 -24.70
CA GLU A 1060 6.69 20.50 -23.26
C GLU A 1060 6.46 19.14 -22.61
N ILE A 1061 5.29 18.52 -22.83
CA ILE A 1061 4.99 17.22 -22.24
C ILE A 1061 5.85 16.09 -22.82
N ASN A 1062 6.28 16.20 -24.08
CA ASN A 1062 7.16 15.22 -24.71
C ASN A 1062 8.55 15.19 -24.06
N ARG A 1063 9.05 16.35 -23.62
CA ARG A 1063 10.37 16.49 -23.00
C ARG A 1063 10.36 16.21 -21.50
N ALA A 1064 9.23 16.44 -20.82
CA ALA A 1064 9.12 16.34 -19.37
C ALA A 1064 9.35 14.91 -18.82
N CYS A 1065 9.12 13.88 -19.63
CA CYS A 1065 9.06 12.49 -19.17
C CYS A 1065 10.32 11.65 -19.47
N ASP A 1066 11.32 12.16 -20.21
CA ASP A 1066 12.45 11.34 -20.66
C ASP A 1066 13.25 10.72 -19.50
N ASP A 1067 13.57 11.51 -18.48
CA ASP A 1067 14.30 11.04 -17.29
C ASP A 1067 13.46 10.05 -16.47
N GLU A 1068 12.16 10.30 -16.34
CA GLU A 1068 11.23 9.39 -15.67
C GLU A 1068 11.16 8.05 -16.40
N ILE A 1069 10.99 8.07 -17.72
CA ILE A 1069 10.92 6.88 -18.58
C ILE A 1069 12.20 6.06 -18.46
N MET A 1070 13.37 6.69 -18.57
CA MET A 1070 14.66 5.99 -18.44
C MET A 1070 14.82 5.35 -17.06
N ASN A 1071 14.50 6.08 -15.99
CA ASN A 1071 14.58 5.57 -14.62
C ASN A 1071 13.61 4.39 -14.42
N ARG A 1072 12.38 4.48 -14.91
CA ARG A 1072 11.41 3.39 -14.86
C ARG A 1072 11.91 2.16 -15.61
N TRP A 1073 12.41 2.33 -16.84
CA TRP A 1073 12.90 1.22 -17.64
C TRP A 1073 14.10 0.51 -17.00
N GLN A 1074 15.01 1.25 -16.36
CA GLN A 1074 16.15 0.66 -15.64
C GLN A 1074 15.71 -0.11 -14.40
N ASN A 1075 14.82 0.47 -13.59
CA ASN A 1075 14.46 -0.08 -12.29
C ASN A 1075 13.40 -1.19 -12.37
N GLU A 1076 12.43 -1.07 -13.29
CA GLU A 1076 11.28 -1.97 -13.37
C GLU A 1076 11.42 -2.98 -14.51
N ASN A 1077 11.84 -2.54 -15.70
CA ASN A 1077 11.96 -3.41 -16.87
C ASN A 1077 13.36 -4.05 -17.00
N GLY A 1078 14.34 -3.58 -16.22
CA GLY A 1078 15.73 -4.06 -16.26
C GLY A 1078 16.46 -3.71 -17.56
N VAL A 1079 16.04 -2.63 -18.24
CA VAL A 1079 16.69 -2.15 -19.47
C VAL A 1079 18.05 -1.54 -19.14
N THR A 1080 19.07 -1.96 -19.87
CA THR A 1080 20.41 -1.37 -19.80
C THR A 1080 20.47 -0.15 -20.73
N ILE A 1081 20.62 1.04 -20.15
CA ILE A 1081 20.81 2.30 -20.88
C ILE A 1081 22.30 2.53 -21.13
N THR A 1082 22.67 2.75 -22.39
CA THR A 1082 24.00 3.21 -22.80
C THR A 1082 23.94 4.70 -23.10
N ASN A 1083 24.67 5.51 -22.33
CA ASN A 1083 24.64 6.97 -22.47
C ASN A 1083 25.45 7.44 -23.68
N TYR A 1084 25.09 8.59 -24.25
CA TYR A 1084 25.77 9.21 -25.39
C TYR A 1084 27.29 9.32 -25.20
N GLU A 1085 27.71 9.73 -24.00
CA GLU A 1085 29.13 9.94 -23.65
C GLU A 1085 29.95 8.64 -23.66
N ASP A 1086 29.29 7.49 -23.49
CA ASP A 1086 29.91 6.17 -23.47
C ASP A 1086 30.04 5.55 -24.88
N MET A 1087 29.59 6.28 -25.92
CA MET A 1087 29.55 5.80 -27.31
C MET A 1087 30.62 6.46 -28.19
N ASP A 1088 31.15 5.70 -29.15
CA ASP A 1088 32.03 6.21 -30.21
C ASP A 1088 31.20 6.85 -31.33
N ILE A 1089 30.62 8.02 -31.03
CA ILE A 1089 29.78 8.77 -31.97
C ILE A 1089 30.53 9.14 -33.26
N ASP A 1090 31.84 9.39 -33.17
CA ASP A 1090 32.67 9.70 -34.34
C ASP A 1090 32.68 8.54 -35.35
N SER A 1091 32.70 7.28 -34.87
CA SER A 1091 32.59 6.10 -35.75
C SER A 1091 31.25 6.04 -36.49
N PHE A 1092 30.15 6.42 -35.82
CA PHE A 1092 28.82 6.46 -36.44
C PHE A 1092 28.72 7.59 -37.46
N LYS A 1093 29.26 8.78 -37.15
CA LYS A 1093 29.34 9.93 -38.08
C LYS A 1093 30.14 9.58 -39.32
N GLN A 1094 31.31 8.95 -39.16
CA GLN A 1094 32.15 8.55 -40.28
C GLN A 1094 31.47 7.53 -41.21
N ALA A 1095 30.67 6.62 -40.66
CA ALA A 1095 29.98 5.60 -41.46
C ALA A 1095 28.90 6.17 -42.39
N VAL A 1096 28.28 7.30 -42.03
CA VAL A 1096 27.24 7.97 -42.82
C VAL A 1096 27.75 9.20 -43.57
N ASP A 1097 29.06 9.42 -43.63
CA ASP A 1097 29.66 10.51 -44.40
C ASP A 1097 29.19 10.47 -45.88
N GLY A 1098 28.82 11.63 -46.41
CA GLY A 1098 28.24 11.79 -47.75
C GLY A 1098 26.83 11.20 -47.96
N VAL A 1099 26.04 10.98 -46.89
CA VAL A 1099 24.64 10.56 -47.02
C VAL A 1099 23.73 11.70 -47.48
N ASP A 1100 24.05 12.94 -47.13
CA ASP A 1100 23.43 14.18 -47.63
C ASP A 1100 23.56 14.32 -49.15
N GLU A 1101 24.75 14.08 -49.71
CA GLU A 1101 24.97 14.09 -51.17
C GLU A 1101 24.22 12.95 -51.87
N TRP A 1102 24.06 11.80 -51.20
CA TRP A 1102 23.26 10.70 -51.72
C TRP A 1102 21.78 11.08 -51.73
N TYR A 1103 21.28 11.62 -50.61
CA TYR A 1103 19.90 12.06 -50.47
C TYR A 1103 19.53 13.15 -51.50
N GLN A 1104 20.41 14.13 -51.72
CA GLN A 1104 20.24 15.15 -52.76
C GLN A 1104 20.04 14.51 -54.15
N LYS A 1105 20.88 13.53 -54.51
CA LYS A 1105 20.80 12.84 -55.81
C LYS A 1105 19.53 12.00 -55.95
N GLU A 1106 19.06 11.39 -54.86
CA GLU A 1106 17.81 10.63 -54.86
C GLU A 1106 16.59 11.55 -55.07
N LEU A 1107 16.59 12.75 -54.46
CA LEU A 1107 15.55 13.75 -54.68
C LEU A 1107 15.59 14.32 -56.11
N GLU A 1108 16.76 14.73 -56.59
CA GLU A 1108 16.94 15.20 -57.98
C GLU A 1108 16.52 14.13 -59.00
N GLY A 1109 16.84 12.86 -58.72
CA GLY A 1109 16.44 11.71 -59.53
C GLY A 1109 14.93 11.47 -59.59
N GLN A 1110 14.19 11.95 -58.58
CA GLN A 1110 12.73 11.90 -58.50
C GLN A 1110 12.04 13.17 -59.05
N GLY A 1111 12.82 14.18 -59.47
CA GLY A 1111 12.31 15.39 -60.12
C GLY A 1111 12.17 16.61 -59.21
N TYR A 1112 12.74 16.57 -58.01
CA TYR A 1112 12.74 17.70 -57.06
C TYR A 1112 13.94 18.61 -57.32
N ASP A 1113 13.75 19.66 -58.14
CA ASP A 1113 14.80 20.60 -58.54
C ASP A 1113 15.28 21.52 -57.39
N ASP A 1114 14.50 21.61 -56.31
CA ASP A 1114 14.76 22.37 -55.08
C ASP A 1114 15.57 21.59 -54.03
N ALA A 1115 15.88 20.31 -54.28
CA ALA A 1115 16.52 19.39 -53.33
C ALA A 1115 17.80 19.96 -52.68
N LYS A 1116 18.66 20.57 -53.49
CA LYS A 1116 19.91 21.18 -53.01
C LYS A 1116 19.64 22.34 -52.06
N GLU A 1117 18.68 23.19 -52.42
CA GLU A 1117 18.34 24.36 -51.62
C GLU A 1117 17.73 23.92 -50.28
N LEU A 1118 16.81 22.95 -50.31
CA LEU A 1118 16.20 22.38 -49.11
C LEU A 1118 17.25 21.82 -48.14
N ILE A 1119 18.20 21.01 -48.62
CA ILE A 1119 19.25 20.44 -47.77
C ILE A 1119 20.17 21.54 -47.22
N GLU A 1120 20.54 22.53 -48.05
CA GLU A 1120 21.38 23.64 -47.60
C GLU A 1120 20.70 24.49 -46.51
N THR A 1121 19.38 24.66 -46.54
CA THR A 1121 18.61 25.39 -45.51
C THR A 1121 18.66 24.69 -44.14
N PHE A 1122 18.73 23.36 -44.11
CA PHE A 1122 18.81 22.59 -42.86
C PHE A 1122 20.25 22.43 -42.32
N THR A 1123 21.26 22.48 -43.21
CA THR A 1123 22.65 22.13 -42.88
C THR A 1123 23.58 23.34 -42.69
N LYS A 1124 23.16 24.55 -43.07
CA LYS A 1124 23.92 25.80 -42.89
C LYS A 1124 23.34 26.65 -41.78
#